data_AF-A0A0D2X3I7-F1
#
_entry.id   AF-A0A0D2X3I7-F1
#
_cell.length_a   1.000
_cell.length_b   1.000
_cell.length_c   1.000
_cell.angle_alpha   90.00
_cell.angle_beta   90.00
_cell.angle_gamma   90.00
#
_symmetry.space_group_name_H-M   'P 1'
#
loop_
_entity.id
_entity.type
_entity.pdbx_description
1 polymer ?
#
loop_
_entity_poly.entity_id
_entity_poly.type
_entity_poly.pdbx_seq_one_letter_code
_entity_poly.pdbx_strand_id
1 'polypeptide(L)'
;MPAAVMPSSRRAAAAAAAAVGVVAAAVVLQVLLLHPSLAAADAPECARLAGMTDYVISEPEDFELIRGCDVFHGALHIGALLGDDEHIDEDIHNVDALESLVYVEGLAITDCGLWNLDGLRNLRRIAGDLVIAFMPDLVNIDGLYQLTEITGSTSIIDCNELLNLDGLVNVLRFGGPLTVTENDKLLNVDGIWENTHIVEGYITLSDNEKLCGIDPAKWSQRFHGGDTIVQYDANATWCEAHPRIPPAAPDHPVVIGTYARAITVNFTKSDHTNGLITMYRFFLYDVEHDTEYPGENFTDPSPLFLYHIYNISTQVRPNTEYMLRISVTTMYGETSAPRNNFTIRTLEDVPEQLPKPHALTTRLQQVDVLWSKPTLPNGEIILYQMYIAAPPRVVYQKIYEGQGHTEADEQKDHDFSKILSGLLSDTDYNITVFACTAIGCTSNFVTFTSLMEVPQAIAPISATEISTDTVRLNWHSCFAANDRIGFTAFHVILNGQVVLYERNTEATEHVISDLAPGQENVLVVEAQNRAGWGRSSPLSFTVPPRAPEGMARPVVLPDDTFVNVTWTWPARPNGRLLYVLVFLQGRVEPVCNETLVSHSCIVSGLIPKHQYYFSVRIVNEAGSADSAVTAVFTERGGFLQTGISTTVVVGAVLGTLGGMVLLVVGLIAYKRHQHAKLKRKYHEDAKAQRAKRGKRKSRRALSQQEEREDDEVFGDVDPQPRGPAEASGSNEGAADSANPETLAAAAATALSDPPSQLGRRAHKSKRRSRKEDKLTLVESEMTEFGDSNV
;
A
#
# COMPACT_ATOMS: atom_id res chain seq x y z
N MET A 1 -26.42 -17.90 18.71
CA MET A 1 -27.44 -18.37 17.74
C MET A 1 -26.71 -18.92 16.53
N PRO A 2 -27.15 -20.05 15.93
CA PRO A 2 -26.41 -20.71 14.85
C PRO A 2 -26.58 -20.03 13.47
N ALA A 3 -25.62 -20.32 12.60
CA ALA A 3 -25.38 -19.78 11.26
C ALA A 3 -26.61 -19.44 10.38
N ALA A 4 -26.56 -18.26 9.77
CA ALA A 4 -27.22 -17.98 8.49
C ALA A 4 -26.20 -18.15 7.37
N VAL A 5 -26.46 -19.05 6.41
CA VAL A 5 -25.57 -19.33 5.27
C VAL A 5 -26.09 -18.59 4.03
N MET A 6 -25.29 -17.68 3.49
CA MET A 6 -25.56 -17.03 2.20
C MET A 6 -25.42 -18.03 1.04
N PRO A 7 -26.41 -18.14 0.13
CA PRO A 7 -26.28 -18.97 -1.07
C PRO A 7 -25.43 -18.26 -2.15
N SER A 8 -24.64 -19.04 -2.90
CA SER A 8 -23.76 -18.52 -3.94
C SER A 8 -24.53 -18.08 -5.20
N SER A 9 -24.25 -16.86 -5.67
CA SER A 9 -24.89 -16.24 -6.85
C SER A 9 -24.81 -17.08 -8.13
N ARG A 10 -23.75 -17.90 -8.30
CA ARG A 10 -23.56 -18.82 -9.44
C ARG A 10 -24.72 -19.80 -9.65
N ARG A 11 -25.51 -20.13 -8.61
CA ARG A 11 -26.69 -21.02 -8.77
C ARG A 11 -27.94 -20.33 -9.33
N ALA A 12 -28.08 -19.01 -9.15
CA ALA A 12 -29.24 -18.28 -9.67
C ALA A 12 -29.19 -18.13 -11.20
N ALA A 13 -28.02 -17.79 -11.75
CA ALA A 13 -27.82 -17.68 -13.20
C ALA A 13 -28.04 -19.03 -13.92
N ALA A 14 -27.50 -20.12 -13.36
CA ALA A 14 -27.70 -21.48 -13.89
C ALA A 14 -29.18 -21.91 -13.87
N ALA A 15 -29.93 -21.55 -12.83
CA ALA A 15 -31.37 -21.84 -12.75
C ALA A 15 -32.19 -21.05 -13.79
N ALA A 16 -31.82 -19.79 -14.08
CA ALA A 16 -32.47 -18.98 -15.11
C ALA A 16 -32.24 -19.55 -16.52
N ALA A 17 -30.99 -19.92 -16.85
CA ALA A 17 -30.66 -20.55 -18.14
C ALA A 17 -31.39 -21.90 -18.33
N ALA A 18 -31.42 -22.74 -17.27
CA ALA A 18 -32.14 -24.00 -17.30
C ALA A 18 -33.66 -23.81 -17.47
N ALA A 19 -34.25 -22.78 -16.85
CA ALA A 19 -35.69 -22.49 -16.99
C ALA A 19 -36.07 -22.11 -18.43
N VAL A 20 -35.26 -21.29 -19.12
CA VAL A 20 -35.50 -20.94 -20.53
C VAL A 20 -35.38 -22.17 -21.44
N GLY A 21 -34.33 -22.98 -21.25
CA GLY A 21 -34.15 -24.21 -22.02
C GLY A 21 -35.28 -25.23 -21.83
N VAL A 22 -35.77 -25.41 -20.59
CA VAL A 22 -36.89 -26.32 -20.29
C VAL A 22 -38.22 -25.81 -20.83
N VAL A 23 -38.48 -24.49 -20.83
CA VAL A 23 -39.69 -23.93 -21.46
C VAL A 23 -39.65 -24.08 -22.98
N ALA A 24 -38.50 -23.83 -23.62
CA ALA A 24 -38.35 -24.06 -25.06
C ALA A 24 -38.58 -25.54 -25.42
N ALA A 25 -37.94 -26.46 -24.70
CA ALA A 25 -38.12 -27.90 -24.90
C ALA A 25 -39.57 -28.37 -24.64
N ALA A 26 -40.25 -27.80 -23.64
CA ALA A 26 -41.64 -28.12 -23.35
C ALA A 26 -42.60 -27.63 -24.46
N VAL A 27 -42.37 -26.43 -25.01
CA VAL A 27 -43.16 -25.91 -26.14
C VAL A 27 -42.97 -26.78 -27.38
N VAL A 28 -41.72 -27.16 -27.71
CA VAL A 28 -41.43 -28.07 -28.83
C VAL A 28 -42.11 -29.43 -28.63
N LEU A 29 -41.98 -30.03 -27.43
CA LEU A 29 -42.59 -31.34 -27.13
C LEU A 29 -44.13 -31.28 -27.13
N GLN A 30 -44.73 -30.14 -26.77
CA GLN A 30 -46.18 -29.96 -26.74
C GLN A 30 -46.78 -29.63 -28.12
N VAL A 31 -46.00 -29.07 -29.05
CA VAL A 31 -46.35 -29.00 -30.49
C VAL A 31 -46.30 -30.40 -31.12
N LEU A 32 -45.25 -31.19 -30.83
CA LEU A 32 -45.08 -32.56 -31.35
C LEU A 32 -46.17 -33.55 -30.91
N LEU A 33 -46.93 -33.26 -29.84
CA LEU A 33 -47.97 -34.15 -29.31
C LEU A 33 -49.39 -33.85 -29.80
N LEU A 34 -49.59 -32.84 -30.67
CA LEU A 34 -50.91 -32.48 -31.22
C LEU A 34 -51.06 -32.77 -32.74
N HIS A 35 -49.97 -33.08 -33.44
CA HIS A 35 -49.99 -33.40 -34.87
C HIS A 35 -49.18 -34.68 -35.17
N PRO A 36 -49.81 -35.87 -35.26
CA PRO A 36 -49.14 -37.15 -35.52
C PRO A 36 -48.76 -37.33 -37.00
N SER A 37 -48.23 -36.28 -37.65
CA SER A 37 -47.90 -36.24 -39.07
C SER A 37 -46.67 -35.37 -39.42
N LEU A 38 -45.88 -34.93 -38.43
CA LEU A 38 -44.64 -34.15 -38.62
C LEU A 38 -43.42 -34.88 -38.02
N ALA A 39 -43.28 -36.17 -38.31
CA ALA A 39 -42.17 -37.00 -37.84
C ALA A 39 -41.73 -38.09 -38.84
N ALA A 40 -42.00 -37.89 -40.14
CA ALA A 40 -41.47 -38.67 -41.26
C ALA A 40 -41.84 -37.98 -42.60
N ALA A 41 -41.05 -36.98 -42.99
CA ALA A 41 -41.02 -36.42 -44.35
C ALA A 41 -39.70 -35.65 -44.53
N ASP A 42 -38.86 -36.18 -45.41
CA ASP A 42 -38.13 -35.50 -46.48
C ASP A 42 -37.36 -34.20 -46.15
N ALA A 43 -36.05 -34.27 -46.40
CA ALA A 43 -35.13 -33.13 -46.48
C ALA A 43 -35.44 -32.27 -47.74
N PRO A 44 -34.88 -31.05 -47.90
CA PRO A 44 -35.06 -30.24 -49.10
C PRO A 44 -34.26 -30.78 -50.30
N GLU A 45 -34.66 -31.94 -50.81
CA GLU A 45 -34.49 -32.31 -52.22
C GLU A 45 -34.83 -31.09 -53.08
N CYS A 46 -34.10 -30.90 -54.18
CA CYS A 46 -34.25 -29.73 -55.03
C CYS A 46 -35.54 -29.75 -55.88
N ALA A 47 -36.70 -29.68 -55.22
CA ALA A 47 -38.04 -29.88 -55.78
C ALA A 47 -38.42 -28.87 -56.87
N ARG A 48 -37.70 -27.74 -56.97
CA ARG A 48 -37.83 -26.74 -58.03
C ARG A 48 -37.16 -27.16 -59.34
N LEU A 49 -36.21 -28.09 -59.27
CA LEU A 49 -35.46 -28.68 -60.38
C LEU A 49 -35.73 -30.20 -60.54
N ALA A 50 -36.76 -30.72 -59.87
CA ALA A 50 -37.04 -32.16 -59.82
C ALA A 50 -37.27 -32.78 -61.21
N GLY A 51 -36.42 -33.73 -61.58
CA GLY A 51 -36.45 -34.41 -62.88
C GLY A 51 -35.60 -33.74 -63.98
N MET A 52 -34.87 -32.67 -63.67
CA MET A 52 -33.74 -32.23 -64.49
C MET A 52 -32.53 -33.13 -64.20
N THR A 53 -31.87 -33.61 -65.26
CA THR A 53 -30.61 -34.37 -65.16
C THR A 53 -29.38 -33.47 -65.09
N ASP A 54 -29.50 -32.26 -65.62
CA ASP A 54 -28.43 -31.29 -65.77
C ASP A 54 -29.03 -29.90 -65.51
N TYR A 55 -28.33 -29.03 -64.79
CA TYR A 55 -28.73 -27.64 -64.56
C TYR A 55 -27.51 -26.73 -64.70
N VAL A 56 -27.68 -25.61 -65.42
CA VAL A 56 -26.63 -24.63 -65.70
C VAL A 56 -26.96 -23.35 -64.93
N ILE A 57 -25.95 -22.75 -64.33
CA ILE A 57 -25.99 -21.43 -63.69
C ILE A 57 -25.10 -20.52 -64.53
N SER A 58 -25.75 -19.65 -65.31
CA SER A 58 -25.14 -18.80 -66.35
C SER A 58 -25.45 -17.31 -66.19
N GLU A 59 -26.09 -16.94 -65.08
CA GLU A 59 -26.18 -15.58 -64.56
C GLU A 59 -26.45 -15.63 -63.04
N PRO A 60 -26.15 -14.59 -62.24
CA PRO A 60 -26.39 -14.61 -60.80
C PRO A 60 -27.85 -14.83 -60.36
N GLU A 61 -28.84 -14.65 -61.24
CA GLU A 61 -30.25 -14.94 -60.96
C GLU A 61 -30.59 -16.45 -60.95
N ASP A 62 -29.85 -17.29 -61.68
CA ASP A 62 -30.06 -18.75 -61.74
C ASP A 62 -29.96 -19.41 -60.34
N PHE A 63 -29.05 -18.91 -59.50
CA PHE A 63 -28.88 -19.38 -58.12
C PHE A 63 -30.20 -19.38 -57.32
N GLU A 64 -31.17 -18.52 -57.64
CA GLU A 64 -32.47 -18.50 -56.95
C GLU A 64 -33.32 -19.76 -57.16
N LEU A 65 -33.01 -20.64 -58.13
CA LEU A 65 -33.71 -21.92 -58.30
C LEU A 65 -33.16 -23.04 -57.41
N ILE A 66 -31.84 -23.05 -57.17
CA ILE A 66 -31.11 -24.06 -56.39
C ILE A 66 -30.83 -23.63 -54.93
N ARG A 67 -30.98 -22.34 -54.60
CA ARG A 67 -30.74 -21.78 -53.26
C ARG A 67 -31.45 -22.59 -52.17
N GLY A 68 -30.67 -23.20 -51.28
CA GLY A 68 -31.18 -23.96 -50.13
C GLY A 68 -31.47 -25.44 -50.38
N CYS A 69 -31.18 -25.98 -51.57
CA CYS A 69 -31.22 -27.41 -51.83
C CYS A 69 -30.04 -28.13 -51.15
N ASP A 70 -30.28 -29.28 -50.51
CA ASP A 70 -29.21 -30.11 -49.92
C ASP A 70 -28.82 -31.32 -50.78
N VAL A 71 -29.74 -31.79 -51.63
CA VAL A 71 -29.52 -32.87 -52.60
C VAL A 71 -29.98 -32.43 -53.98
N PHE A 72 -29.07 -32.45 -54.96
CA PHE A 72 -29.40 -32.30 -56.38
C PHE A 72 -29.09 -33.60 -57.16
N HIS A 73 -30.13 -34.20 -57.74
CA HIS A 73 -30.05 -35.45 -58.50
C HIS A 73 -29.77 -35.19 -60.00
N GLY A 74 -28.67 -34.49 -60.25
CA GLY A 74 -28.20 -34.13 -61.59
C GLY A 74 -26.80 -33.51 -61.57
N ALA A 75 -26.26 -33.23 -62.76
CA ALA A 75 -25.02 -32.48 -62.92
C ALA A 75 -25.28 -30.97 -62.83
N LEU A 76 -24.51 -30.28 -61.98
CA LEU A 76 -24.56 -28.83 -61.84
C LEU A 76 -23.39 -28.21 -62.62
N HIS A 77 -23.68 -27.29 -63.53
CA HIS A 77 -22.68 -26.49 -64.25
C HIS A 77 -22.78 -25.03 -63.77
N ILE A 78 -21.64 -24.37 -63.54
CA ILE A 78 -21.55 -22.97 -63.10
C ILE A 78 -20.57 -22.24 -64.02
N GLY A 79 -20.99 -21.11 -64.59
CA GLY A 79 -20.26 -20.37 -65.63
C GLY A 79 -20.47 -20.96 -67.03
N ALA A 80 -19.65 -20.53 -68.01
CA ALA A 80 -19.87 -20.84 -69.42
C ALA A 80 -19.65 -22.33 -69.77
N LEU A 81 -20.34 -22.82 -70.80
CA LEU A 81 -20.21 -24.21 -71.27
C LEU A 81 -18.94 -24.41 -72.10
N LEU A 82 -18.24 -25.52 -71.89
CA LEU A 82 -16.97 -25.83 -72.56
C LEU A 82 -17.11 -25.94 -74.09
N GLY A 83 -16.75 -24.86 -74.79
CA GLY A 83 -16.71 -24.79 -76.25
C GLY A 83 -17.64 -23.76 -76.88
N ASP A 84 -18.42 -23.00 -76.10
CA ASP A 84 -19.17 -21.86 -76.59
C ASP A 84 -18.27 -20.59 -76.63
N ASP A 85 -18.16 -19.97 -77.80
CA ASP A 85 -17.25 -18.84 -78.12
C ASP A 85 -17.77 -17.48 -77.56
N GLU A 86 -18.73 -17.49 -76.62
CA GLU A 86 -19.58 -16.34 -76.27
C GLU A 86 -19.67 -16.06 -74.75
N HIS A 87 -18.76 -15.19 -74.30
CA HIS A 87 -18.65 -14.55 -72.96
C HIS A 87 -18.11 -15.38 -71.79
N ILE A 88 -17.01 -14.87 -71.22
CA ILE A 88 -16.63 -15.07 -69.82
C ILE A 88 -17.78 -14.52 -68.97
N ASP A 89 -18.31 -15.31 -68.03
CA ASP A 89 -19.32 -14.82 -67.09
C ASP A 89 -18.65 -14.05 -65.94
N GLU A 90 -18.31 -12.78 -66.22
CA GLU A 90 -17.71 -11.86 -65.25
C GLU A 90 -18.64 -11.55 -64.05
N ASP A 91 -19.95 -11.81 -64.13
CA ASP A 91 -20.91 -11.44 -63.07
C ASP A 91 -21.01 -12.50 -61.93
N ILE A 92 -20.55 -13.75 -62.13
CA ILE A 92 -20.53 -14.78 -61.08
C ILE A 92 -19.25 -14.69 -60.23
N HIS A 93 -19.37 -14.02 -59.08
CA HIS A 93 -18.27 -13.79 -58.11
C HIS A 93 -18.32 -14.61 -56.80
N ASN A 94 -19.41 -15.33 -56.52
CA ASN A 94 -19.52 -16.24 -55.36
C ASN A 94 -20.53 -17.37 -55.61
N VAL A 95 -20.45 -18.41 -54.79
CA VAL A 95 -21.36 -19.57 -54.81
C VAL A 95 -22.14 -19.75 -53.49
N ASP A 96 -22.31 -18.68 -52.69
CA ASP A 96 -22.91 -18.74 -51.34
C ASP A 96 -24.34 -19.30 -51.30
N ALA A 97 -25.08 -19.19 -52.41
CA ALA A 97 -26.42 -19.79 -52.54
C ALA A 97 -26.40 -21.33 -52.39
N LEU A 98 -25.25 -21.97 -52.62
CA LEU A 98 -25.04 -23.41 -52.53
C LEU A 98 -24.62 -23.87 -51.11
N GLU A 99 -24.59 -23.01 -50.09
CA GLU A 99 -24.15 -23.36 -48.72
C GLU A 99 -24.90 -24.57 -48.12
N SER A 100 -26.12 -24.84 -48.58
CA SER A 100 -26.90 -26.01 -48.13
C SER A 100 -26.55 -27.33 -48.82
N LEU A 101 -25.85 -27.30 -49.95
CA LEU A 101 -25.63 -28.46 -50.83
C LEU A 101 -24.69 -29.49 -50.17
N VAL A 102 -25.14 -30.74 -50.08
CA VAL A 102 -24.41 -31.87 -49.48
C VAL A 102 -24.10 -32.96 -50.51
N TYR A 103 -24.94 -33.13 -51.52
CA TYR A 103 -24.81 -34.13 -52.59
C TYR A 103 -25.17 -33.55 -53.96
N VAL A 104 -24.39 -33.92 -54.98
CA VAL A 104 -24.63 -33.60 -56.39
C VAL A 104 -24.20 -34.78 -57.28
N GLU A 105 -24.79 -34.97 -58.47
CA GLU A 105 -24.42 -36.08 -59.37
C GLU A 105 -23.31 -35.75 -60.37
N GLY A 106 -22.99 -34.47 -60.54
CA GLY A 106 -21.79 -33.97 -61.20
C GLY A 106 -21.62 -32.50 -60.87
N LEU A 107 -20.39 -31.98 -60.91
CA LEU A 107 -20.12 -30.57 -60.65
C LEU A 107 -19.08 -30.04 -61.63
N ALA A 108 -19.48 -29.13 -62.50
CA ALA A 108 -18.61 -28.35 -63.36
C ALA A 108 -18.65 -26.88 -62.93
N ILE A 109 -17.48 -26.27 -62.79
CA ILE A 109 -17.29 -24.84 -62.49
C ILE A 109 -16.26 -24.33 -63.48
N THR A 110 -16.70 -23.58 -64.49
CA THR A 110 -15.83 -23.21 -65.61
C THR A 110 -16.09 -21.80 -66.13
N ASP A 111 -15.02 -21.06 -66.44
CA ASP A 111 -15.07 -19.74 -67.09
C ASP A 111 -16.01 -18.72 -66.40
N CYS A 112 -15.75 -18.49 -65.11
CA CYS A 112 -16.45 -17.49 -64.29
C CYS A 112 -15.52 -16.86 -63.23
N GLY A 113 -15.87 -15.65 -62.78
CA GLY A 113 -15.07 -14.79 -61.89
C GLY A 113 -15.03 -15.20 -60.41
N LEU A 114 -14.94 -16.50 -60.08
CA LEU A 114 -14.83 -17.01 -58.71
C LEU A 114 -13.38 -17.03 -58.21
N TRP A 115 -13.13 -16.41 -57.06
CA TRP A 115 -11.80 -16.40 -56.40
C TRP A 115 -11.63 -17.45 -55.29
N ASN A 116 -12.73 -18.04 -54.81
CA ASN A 116 -12.76 -19.18 -53.89
C ASN A 116 -14.07 -20.00 -54.09
N LEU A 117 -14.19 -21.13 -53.38
CA LEU A 117 -15.36 -22.01 -53.40
C LEU A 117 -16.12 -22.13 -52.06
N ASP A 118 -15.99 -21.18 -51.13
CA ASP A 118 -16.50 -21.27 -49.74
C ASP A 118 -18.01 -21.50 -49.63
N GLY A 119 -18.80 -21.16 -50.65
CA GLY A 119 -20.22 -21.51 -50.73
C GLY A 119 -20.50 -23.01 -50.86
N LEU A 120 -19.51 -23.84 -51.21
CA LEU A 120 -19.64 -25.31 -51.28
C LEU A 120 -19.26 -26.02 -49.97
N ARG A 121 -18.99 -25.28 -48.88
CA ARG A 121 -18.43 -25.79 -47.61
C ARG A 121 -19.19 -26.90 -46.88
N ASN A 122 -20.36 -27.34 -47.34
CA ASN A 122 -21.10 -28.49 -46.82
C ASN A 122 -21.18 -29.69 -47.79
N LEU A 123 -20.64 -29.58 -49.01
CA LEU A 123 -20.63 -30.64 -50.02
C LEU A 123 -19.79 -31.81 -49.52
N ARG A 124 -20.40 -33.01 -49.44
CA ARG A 124 -19.75 -34.23 -48.91
C ARG A 124 -19.42 -35.27 -49.97
N ARG A 125 -20.17 -35.26 -51.08
CA ARG A 125 -20.07 -36.25 -52.15
C ARG A 125 -20.45 -35.68 -53.51
N ILE A 126 -19.69 -36.07 -54.53
CA ILE A 126 -20.04 -35.92 -55.95
C ILE A 126 -20.20 -37.33 -56.53
N ALA A 127 -21.35 -37.64 -57.12
CA ALA A 127 -21.63 -39.01 -57.60
C ALA A 127 -21.01 -39.33 -58.97
N GLY A 128 -20.70 -38.31 -59.77
CA GLY A 128 -20.05 -38.38 -61.07
C GLY A 128 -18.81 -37.49 -61.11
N ASP A 129 -18.62 -36.77 -62.22
CA ASP A 129 -17.41 -36.00 -62.49
C ASP A 129 -17.35 -34.68 -61.69
N LEU A 130 -16.13 -34.28 -61.31
CA LEU A 130 -15.79 -32.93 -60.84
C LEU A 130 -14.92 -32.25 -61.90
N VAL A 131 -15.32 -31.08 -62.38
CA VAL A 131 -14.55 -30.25 -63.32
C VAL A 131 -14.43 -28.84 -62.74
N ILE A 132 -13.19 -28.35 -62.64
CA ILE A 132 -12.87 -26.96 -62.34
C ILE A 132 -11.93 -26.52 -63.46
N ALA A 133 -12.35 -25.63 -64.36
CA ALA A 133 -11.56 -25.32 -65.56
C ALA A 133 -11.65 -23.85 -66.00
N PHE A 134 -10.55 -23.26 -66.47
CA PHE A 134 -10.53 -21.88 -66.98
C PHE A 134 -10.98 -20.88 -65.90
N MET A 135 -10.29 -20.89 -64.76
CA MET A 135 -10.66 -20.12 -63.56
C MET A 135 -9.58 -19.07 -63.25
N PRO A 136 -9.63 -17.87 -63.86
CA PRO A 136 -8.50 -16.94 -63.88
C PRO A 136 -8.18 -16.30 -62.52
N ASP A 137 -9.16 -16.16 -61.63
CA ASP A 137 -8.99 -15.52 -60.30
C ASP A 137 -8.99 -16.52 -59.13
N LEU A 138 -9.11 -17.84 -59.38
CA LEU A 138 -9.35 -18.85 -58.35
C LEU A 138 -8.08 -19.19 -57.55
N VAL A 139 -7.94 -18.60 -56.35
CA VAL A 139 -6.74 -18.75 -55.52
C VAL A 139 -6.75 -20.02 -54.65
N ASN A 140 -7.93 -20.48 -54.22
CA ASN A 140 -8.08 -21.67 -53.38
C ASN A 140 -9.40 -22.42 -53.64
N ILE A 141 -9.44 -23.68 -53.23
CA ILE A 141 -10.62 -24.56 -53.27
C ILE A 141 -11.05 -25.05 -51.87
N ASP A 142 -10.70 -24.31 -50.80
CA ASP A 142 -10.90 -24.71 -49.40
C ASP A 142 -12.36 -25.07 -49.07
N GLY A 143 -13.33 -24.46 -49.75
CA GLY A 143 -14.76 -24.81 -49.64
C GLY A 143 -15.09 -26.26 -49.99
N LEU A 144 -14.22 -27.01 -50.68
CA LEU A 144 -14.41 -28.44 -50.91
C LEU A 144 -13.99 -29.32 -49.71
N TYR A 145 -13.45 -28.77 -48.61
CA TYR A 145 -12.83 -29.55 -47.53
C TYR A 145 -13.76 -30.56 -46.81
N GLN A 146 -15.10 -30.48 -46.94
CA GLN A 146 -16.01 -31.54 -46.46
C GLN A 146 -16.21 -32.73 -47.43
N LEU A 147 -15.68 -32.64 -48.65
CA LEU A 147 -15.81 -33.65 -49.70
C LEU A 147 -14.99 -34.90 -49.33
N THR A 148 -15.65 -36.06 -49.39
CA THR A 148 -15.08 -37.35 -48.94
C THR A 148 -15.05 -38.44 -50.00
N GLU A 149 -15.93 -38.36 -51.00
CA GLU A 149 -16.04 -39.31 -52.12
C GLU A 149 -16.40 -38.56 -53.41
N ILE A 150 -15.64 -38.82 -54.48
CA ILE A 150 -15.97 -38.46 -55.87
C ILE A 150 -16.01 -39.77 -56.65
N THR A 151 -17.15 -40.17 -57.21
CA THR A 151 -17.26 -41.46 -57.93
C THR A 151 -17.09 -41.40 -59.45
N GLY A 152 -16.97 -40.22 -60.05
CA GLY A 152 -16.49 -40.03 -61.42
C GLY A 152 -15.06 -39.51 -61.49
N SER A 153 -14.73 -38.93 -62.63
CA SER A 153 -13.45 -38.29 -62.96
C SER A 153 -13.24 -37.00 -62.16
N THR A 154 -12.02 -36.48 -62.12
CA THR A 154 -11.74 -35.15 -61.57
C THR A 154 -10.76 -34.42 -62.48
N SER A 155 -11.10 -33.21 -62.89
CA SER A 155 -10.31 -32.36 -63.79
C SER A 155 -10.13 -30.97 -63.18
N ILE A 156 -8.87 -30.53 -63.04
CA ILE A 156 -8.50 -29.17 -62.60
C ILE A 156 -7.58 -28.57 -63.67
N ILE A 157 -8.09 -27.60 -64.43
CA ILE A 157 -7.49 -27.13 -65.70
C ILE A 157 -7.42 -25.61 -65.73
N ASP A 158 -6.32 -25.00 -66.16
CA ASP A 158 -6.21 -23.53 -66.37
C ASP A 158 -6.76 -22.70 -65.18
N CYS A 159 -6.44 -23.13 -63.95
CA CYS A 159 -6.76 -22.42 -62.70
C CYS A 159 -5.52 -21.69 -62.21
N ASN A 160 -5.06 -20.70 -62.98
CA ASN A 160 -3.68 -20.21 -62.92
C ASN A 160 -3.27 -19.48 -61.63
N GLU A 161 -4.20 -19.07 -60.76
CA GLU A 161 -3.91 -18.51 -59.42
C GLU A 161 -3.92 -19.57 -58.30
N LEU A 162 -4.31 -20.81 -58.58
CA LEU A 162 -4.50 -21.86 -57.58
C LEU A 162 -3.16 -22.38 -57.04
N LEU A 163 -2.87 -22.15 -55.76
CA LEU A 163 -1.56 -22.45 -55.17
C LEU A 163 -1.41 -23.88 -54.64
N ASN A 164 -2.50 -24.55 -54.28
CA ASN A 164 -2.54 -25.90 -53.69
C ASN A 164 -3.92 -26.56 -53.91
N LEU A 165 -4.05 -27.84 -53.56
CA LEU A 165 -5.31 -28.60 -53.64
C LEU A 165 -5.88 -29.00 -52.27
N ASP A 166 -5.57 -28.29 -51.19
CA ASP A 166 -5.85 -28.69 -49.80
C ASP A 166 -7.36 -28.83 -49.50
N GLY A 167 -8.22 -28.19 -50.28
CA GLY A 167 -9.67 -28.42 -50.25
C GLY A 167 -10.10 -29.86 -50.57
N LEU A 168 -9.25 -30.68 -51.20
CA LEU A 168 -9.55 -32.09 -51.48
C LEU A 168 -9.00 -33.06 -50.42
N VAL A 169 -8.37 -32.57 -49.34
CA VAL A 169 -7.61 -33.37 -48.36
C VAL A 169 -8.42 -34.41 -47.57
N ASN A 170 -9.75 -34.38 -47.64
CA ASN A 170 -10.63 -35.41 -47.05
C ASN A 170 -11.17 -36.43 -48.07
N VAL A 171 -10.86 -36.29 -49.37
CA VAL A 171 -11.28 -37.23 -50.43
C VAL A 171 -10.47 -38.52 -50.34
N LEU A 172 -11.12 -39.57 -49.83
CA LEU A 172 -10.50 -40.88 -49.61
C LEU A 172 -10.41 -41.71 -50.90
N ARG A 173 -11.33 -41.47 -51.85
CA ARG A 173 -11.49 -42.20 -53.10
C ARG A 173 -11.92 -41.28 -54.25
N PHE A 174 -11.20 -41.39 -55.36
CA PHE A 174 -11.58 -40.90 -56.69
C PHE A 174 -11.99 -42.12 -57.55
N GLY A 175 -13.20 -42.11 -58.09
CA GLY A 175 -13.80 -43.23 -58.84
C GLY A 175 -13.50 -43.23 -60.35
N GLY A 176 -12.87 -42.17 -60.86
CA GLY A 176 -12.44 -42.01 -62.25
C GLY A 176 -11.03 -41.40 -62.36
N PRO A 177 -10.58 -41.12 -63.60
CA PRO A 177 -9.28 -40.48 -63.85
C PRO A 177 -9.16 -39.10 -63.19
N LEU A 178 -7.95 -38.76 -62.75
CA LEU A 178 -7.62 -37.50 -62.08
C LEU A 178 -6.63 -36.71 -62.93
N THR A 179 -7.06 -35.58 -63.48
CA THR A 179 -6.27 -34.71 -64.36
C THR A 179 -6.06 -33.36 -63.70
N VAL A 180 -4.81 -32.93 -63.57
CA VAL A 180 -4.45 -31.58 -63.10
C VAL A 180 -3.44 -31.02 -64.08
N THR A 181 -3.85 -30.06 -64.92
CA THR A 181 -3.04 -29.59 -66.06
C THR A 181 -3.19 -28.10 -66.31
N GLU A 182 -2.15 -27.46 -66.85
CA GLU A 182 -2.18 -26.02 -67.22
C GLU A 182 -2.41 -25.08 -66.00
N ASN A 183 -2.05 -25.49 -64.78
CA ASN A 183 -2.15 -24.64 -63.58
C ASN A 183 -0.75 -24.09 -63.21
N ASP A 184 -0.34 -22.97 -63.80
CA ASP A 184 1.04 -22.47 -63.74
C ASP A 184 1.55 -22.28 -62.31
N LYS A 185 0.77 -21.63 -61.43
CA LYS A 185 1.21 -21.30 -60.06
C LYS A 185 1.06 -22.44 -59.04
N LEU A 186 0.52 -23.60 -59.43
CA LEU A 186 0.26 -24.71 -58.51
C LEU A 186 1.56 -25.24 -57.90
N LEU A 187 1.73 -25.06 -56.58
CA LEU A 187 3.00 -25.32 -55.87
C LEU A 187 3.12 -26.77 -55.42
N ASN A 188 1.98 -27.35 -55.01
CA ASN A 188 1.87 -28.71 -54.48
C ASN A 188 0.50 -29.31 -54.84
N VAL A 189 0.40 -30.61 -54.60
CA VAL A 189 -0.82 -31.43 -54.76
C VAL A 189 -1.07 -32.28 -53.50
N ASP A 190 -0.64 -31.80 -52.34
CA ASP A 190 -0.63 -32.59 -51.11
C ASP A 190 -2.06 -32.92 -50.62
N GLY A 191 -3.03 -32.03 -50.89
CA GLY A 191 -4.46 -32.27 -50.70
C GLY A 191 -5.08 -33.41 -51.52
N ILE A 192 -4.44 -33.93 -52.57
CA ILE A 192 -4.88 -35.18 -53.27
C ILE A 192 -3.98 -36.39 -52.95
N TRP A 193 -3.14 -36.26 -51.92
CA TRP A 193 -2.05 -37.20 -51.63
C TRP A 193 -2.01 -37.66 -50.16
N GLU A 194 -2.22 -36.76 -49.20
CA GLU A 194 -2.08 -37.08 -47.77
C GLU A 194 -3.04 -38.17 -47.30
N ASN A 195 -4.35 -38.03 -47.55
CA ASN A 195 -5.36 -38.97 -47.04
C ASN A 195 -6.01 -39.86 -48.13
N THR A 196 -5.80 -39.58 -49.41
CA THR A 196 -6.35 -40.38 -50.50
C THR A 196 -5.76 -41.79 -50.51
N HIS A 197 -6.60 -42.80 -50.76
CA HIS A 197 -6.22 -44.22 -50.71
C HIS A 197 -6.55 -44.98 -52.01
N ILE A 198 -7.53 -44.51 -52.78
CA ILE A 198 -8.01 -45.16 -54.01
C ILE A 198 -8.16 -44.12 -55.12
N VAL A 199 -7.60 -44.41 -56.29
CA VAL A 199 -7.87 -43.70 -57.55
C VAL A 199 -8.13 -44.76 -58.63
N GLU A 200 -9.31 -44.72 -59.23
CA GLU A 200 -9.77 -45.69 -60.25
C GLU A 200 -9.61 -45.11 -61.66
N GLY A 201 -8.43 -45.30 -62.25
CA GLY A 201 -8.08 -44.74 -63.56
C GLY A 201 -6.61 -44.33 -63.60
N TYR A 202 -6.30 -43.36 -64.46
CA TYR A 202 -4.97 -42.74 -64.54
C TYR A 202 -4.94 -41.40 -63.79
N ILE A 203 -3.74 -40.98 -63.38
CA ILE A 203 -3.45 -39.65 -62.85
C ILE A 203 -2.59 -38.92 -63.88
N THR A 204 -3.02 -37.75 -64.36
CA THR A 204 -2.28 -36.94 -65.35
C THR A 204 -1.91 -35.60 -64.75
N LEU A 205 -0.60 -35.32 -64.67
CA LEU A 205 -0.02 -34.07 -64.16
C LEU A 205 0.89 -33.44 -65.23
N SER A 206 0.29 -32.70 -66.17
CA SER A 206 0.95 -32.04 -67.31
C SER A 206 0.98 -30.52 -67.12
N ASP A 207 1.98 -29.83 -67.70
CA ASP A 207 2.00 -28.36 -67.86
C ASP A 207 1.60 -27.50 -66.62
N ASN A 208 2.04 -27.88 -65.41
CA ASN A 208 1.89 -27.05 -64.20
C ASN A 208 3.28 -26.46 -63.82
N GLU A 209 3.58 -25.21 -64.21
CA GLU A 209 4.97 -24.70 -64.25
C GLU A 209 5.70 -24.63 -62.90
N LYS A 210 5.02 -24.37 -61.77
CA LYS A 210 5.63 -24.34 -60.42
C LYS A 210 5.52 -25.63 -59.62
N LEU A 211 4.88 -26.68 -60.16
CA LEU A 211 4.55 -27.88 -59.40
C LEU A 211 5.77 -28.76 -59.13
N CYS A 212 6.05 -29.06 -57.86
CA CYS A 212 7.22 -29.85 -57.48
C CYS A 212 7.04 -30.64 -56.16
N GLY A 213 8.05 -31.41 -55.77
CA GLY A 213 8.02 -32.29 -54.58
C GLY A 213 7.38 -33.66 -54.81
N ILE A 214 6.83 -33.90 -56.00
CA ILE A 214 6.19 -35.17 -56.37
C ILE A 214 7.24 -36.27 -56.58
N ASP A 215 7.04 -37.41 -55.94
CA ASP A 215 7.84 -38.62 -56.13
C ASP A 215 6.96 -39.71 -56.78
N PRO A 216 7.05 -39.92 -58.11
CA PRO A 216 6.25 -40.92 -58.82
C PRO A 216 6.44 -42.36 -58.31
N ALA A 217 7.59 -42.67 -57.71
CA ALA A 217 7.85 -43.99 -57.14
C ALA A 217 7.15 -44.17 -55.78
N LYS A 218 6.98 -43.11 -54.97
CA LYS A 218 6.06 -43.16 -53.81
C LYS A 218 4.60 -43.18 -54.25
N TRP A 219 4.23 -42.37 -55.24
CA TRP A 219 2.83 -42.23 -55.71
C TRP A 219 2.27 -43.56 -56.21
N SER A 220 2.99 -44.22 -57.12
CA SER A 220 2.63 -45.55 -57.64
C SER A 220 2.62 -46.68 -56.60
N GLN A 221 3.13 -46.46 -55.36
CA GLN A 221 3.09 -47.44 -54.28
C GLN A 221 1.90 -47.24 -53.30
N ARG A 222 1.24 -46.08 -53.30
CA ARG A 222 0.19 -45.73 -52.32
C ARG A 222 -1.22 -46.11 -52.76
N PHE A 223 -1.53 -45.97 -54.04
CA PHE A 223 -2.88 -46.22 -54.55
C PHE A 223 -3.19 -47.71 -54.66
N HIS A 224 -4.39 -48.11 -54.26
CA HIS A 224 -4.87 -49.49 -54.35
C HIS A 224 -6.07 -49.60 -55.29
N GLY A 225 -5.82 -49.28 -56.56
CA GLY A 225 -6.70 -49.51 -57.72
C GLY A 225 -5.97 -50.34 -58.79
N GLY A 226 -6.71 -50.85 -59.78
CA GLY A 226 -6.13 -51.61 -60.89
C GLY A 226 -5.44 -50.68 -61.91
N ASP A 227 -4.21 -51.02 -62.30
CA ASP A 227 -3.44 -50.39 -63.38
C ASP A 227 -3.41 -48.84 -63.36
N THR A 228 -3.27 -48.22 -62.18
CA THR A 228 -3.14 -46.76 -62.04
C THR A 228 -1.88 -46.23 -62.74
N ILE A 229 -2.03 -45.70 -63.95
CA ILE A 229 -0.95 -45.05 -64.69
C ILE A 229 -0.82 -43.60 -64.20
N VAL A 230 0.36 -43.23 -63.69
CA VAL A 230 0.71 -41.82 -63.43
C VAL A 230 1.45 -41.28 -64.67
N GLN A 231 0.79 -40.41 -65.42
CA GLN A 231 1.39 -39.63 -66.51
C GLN A 231 1.82 -38.27 -65.97
N TYR A 232 3.06 -37.88 -66.28
CA TYR A 232 3.62 -36.60 -65.89
C TYR A 232 4.54 -36.12 -67.02
N ASP A 233 4.53 -34.82 -67.30
CA ASP A 233 5.37 -34.26 -68.34
C ASP A 233 6.80 -34.00 -67.88
N ALA A 234 7.74 -34.03 -68.81
CA ALA A 234 9.18 -33.97 -68.50
C ALA A 234 9.63 -32.61 -67.93
N ASN A 235 8.76 -31.60 -67.96
CA ASN A 235 8.96 -30.27 -67.35
C ASN A 235 8.62 -30.22 -65.85
N ALA A 236 7.98 -31.24 -65.27
CA ALA A 236 7.71 -31.32 -63.83
C ALA A 236 9.01 -31.57 -63.06
N THR A 237 9.78 -30.50 -62.82
CA THR A 237 11.15 -30.61 -62.29
C THR A 237 11.20 -31.15 -60.87
N TRP A 238 12.13 -32.08 -60.63
CA TRP A 238 12.48 -32.58 -59.30
C TRP A 238 13.20 -31.51 -58.47
N CYS A 239 12.46 -30.56 -57.92
CA CYS A 239 12.97 -29.67 -56.88
C CYS A 239 13.17 -30.46 -55.57
N GLU A 240 14.36 -30.35 -54.96
CA GLU A 240 14.73 -31.11 -53.75
C GLU A 240 13.95 -30.69 -52.47
N ALA A 241 13.08 -29.68 -52.56
CA ALA A 241 12.19 -29.24 -51.49
C ALA A 241 10.85 -28.75 -52.05
N HIS A 242 9.74 -29.13 -51.40
CA HIS A 242 8.43 -28.51 -51.61
C HIS A 242 8.51 -27.00 -51.31
N PRO A 243 7.73 -26.13 -51.99
CA PRO A 243 7.68 -24.70 -51.69
C PRO A 243 6.95 -24.50 -50.36
N ARG A 244 7.70 -24.44 -49.26
CA ARG A 244 7.17 -24.16 -47.91
C ARG A 244 6.81 -22.69 -47.78
N ILE A 245 5.78 -22.26 -48.51
CA ILE A 245 5.24 -20.90 -48.41
C ILE A 245 4.36 -20.83 -47.16
N PRO A 246 4.64 -19.92 -46.21
CA PRO A 246 3.77 -19.70 -45.07
C PRO A 246 2.39 -19.16 -45.47
N PRO A 247 1.37 -19.24 -44.59
CA PRO A 247 0.11 -18.53 -44.75
C PRO A 247 0.30 -17.02 -44.96
N ALA A 248 -0.66 -16.36 -45.60
CA ALA A 248 -0.76 -14.91 -45.55
C ALA A 248 -1.01 -14.42 -44.10
N ALA A 249 -0.54 -13.20 -43.78
CA ALA A 249 -0.84 -12.58 -42.50
C ALA A 249 -2.37 -12.39 -42.38
N PRO A 250 -3.01 -12.83 -41.28
CA PRO A 250 -4.43 -12.58 -41.07
C PRO A 250 -4.64 -11.11 -40.74
N ASP A 251 -5.87 -10.65 -40.95
CA ASP A 251 -6.25 -9.27 -40.70
C ASP A 251 -6.16 -8.88 -39.21
N HIS A 252 -6.14 -7.58 -38.92
CA HIS A 252 -6.11 -7.13 -37.53
C HIS A 252 -7.40 -7.52 -36.77
N PRO A 253 -7.31 -8.18 -35.59
CA PRO A 253 -8.49 -8.62 -34.86
C PRO A 253 -9.33 -7.43 -34.37
N VAL A 254 -10.64 -7.49 -34.63
CA VAL A 254 -11.62 -6.51 -34.16
C VAL A 254 -11.95 -6.81 -32.69
N VAL A 255 -11.63 -5.88 -31.79
CA VAL A 255 -12.00 -6.03 -30.37
C VAL A 255 -13.50 -5.78 -30.21
N ILE A 256 -14.22 -6.82 -29.77
CA ILE A 256 -15.68 -6.79 -29.57
C ILE A 256 -16.09 -6.73 -28.09
N GLY A 257 -15.14 -6.89 -27.15
CA GLY A 257 -15.40 -6.73 -25.72
C GLY A 257 -14.12 -6.59 -24.90
N THR A 258 -14.15 -5.72 -23.88
CA THR A 258 -13.07 -5.55 -22.91
C THR A 258 -13.56 -5.82 -21.50
N TYR A 259 -12.74 -6.51 -20.72
CA TYR A 259 -12.97 -6.83 -19.31
C TYR A 259 -11.70 -6.53 -18.51
N ALA A 260 -11.74 -6.71 -17.19
CA ALA A 260 -10.58 -6.45 -16.33
C ALA A 260 -9.42 -7.45 -16.55
N ARG A 261 -9.73 -8.69 -16.94
CA ARG A 261 -8.75 -9.77 -17.15
C ARG A 261 -9.06 -10.60 -18.40
N ALA A 262 -9.70 -9.98 -19.39
CA ALA A 262 -9.99 -10.61 -20.67
C ALA A 262 -10.23 -9.56 -21.77
N ILE A 263 -9.85 -9.89 -23.00
CA ILE A 263 -10.14 -9.11 -24.21
C ILE A 263 -10.73 -10.07 -25.24
N THR A 264 -11.99 -9.84 -25.62
CA THR A 264 -12.69 -10.64 -26.63
C THR A 264 -12.53 -10.01 -28.01
N VAL A 265 -12.03 -10.81 -28.95
CA VAL A 265 -11.76 -10.44 -30.34
C VAL A 265 -12.61 -11.27 -31.29
N ASN A 266 -12.98 -10.66 -32.42
CA ASN A 266 -13.46 -11.32 -33.62
C ASN A 266 -12.40 -11.13 -34.72
N PHE A 267 -12.10 -12.17 -35.48
CA PHE A 267 -11.10 -12.13 -36.55
C PHE A 267 -11.49 -13.07 -37.69
N THR A 268 -10.92 -12.80 -38.86
CA THR A 268 -11.10 -13.61 -40.07
C THR A 268 -9.99 -14.65 -40.25
N LYS A 269 -10.32 -15.73 -40.94
CA LYS A 269 -9.35 -16.66 -41.56
C LYS A 269 -8.49 -15.89 -42.58
N SER A 270 -7.21 -16.27 -42.72
CA SER A 270 -6.32 -15.66 -43.74
C SER A 270 -6.79 -15.97 -45.17
N ASP A 271 -6.81 -14.94 -46.02
CA ASP A 271 -7.27 -15.02 -47.43
C ASP A 271 -6.49 -16.04 -48.28
N HIS A 272 -5.21 -16.28 -47.93
CA HIS A 272 -4.37 -17.30 -48.55
C HIS A 272 -3.80 -18.19 -47.45
N THR A 273 -4.29 -19.42 -47.36
CA THR A 273 -3.97 -20.38 -46.30
C THR A 273 -2.59 -20.99 -46.48
N ASN A 274 -2.22 -21.42 -47.69
CA ASN A 274 -0.95 -22.10 -47.99
C ASN A 274 -0.66 -23.22 -46.96
N GLY A 275 -1.47 -24.29 -47.01
CA GLY A 275 -1.52 -25.33 -45.98
C GLY A 275 -2.71 -25.16 -45.03
N LEU A 276 -3.15 -26.27 -44.44
CA LEU A 276 -4.15 -26.26 -43.37
C LEU A 276 -3.67 -25.43 -42.17
N ILE A 277 -4.53 -24.52 -41.70
CA ILE A 277 -4.27 -23.72 -40.50
C ILE A 277 -4.36 -24.62 -39.26
N THR A 278 -3.26 -24.69 -38.53
CA THR A 278 -3.13 -25.52 -37.31
C THR A 278 -3.40 -24.73 -36.04
N MET A 279 -3.14 -23.41 -36.06
CA MET A 279 -3.13 -22.55 -34.87
C MET A 279 -3.07 -21.06 -35.27
N TYR A 280 -3.84 -20.24 -34.57
CA TYR A 280 -3.60 -18.81 -34.42
C TYR A 280 -2.95 -18.52 -33.06
N ARG A 281 -2.28 -17.38 -32.93
CA ARG A 281 -1.68 -16.93 -31.66
C ARG A 281 -1.82 -15.43 -31.46
N PHE A 282 -2.31 -15.05 -30.28
CA PHE A 282 -2.59 -13.65 -29.91
C PHE A 282 -1.53 -13.10 -28.97
N PHE A 283 -0.82 -12.06 -29.40
CA PHE A 283 0.18 -11.37 -28.59
C PHE A 283 -0.37 -10.05 -28.06
N LEU A 284 -0.13 -9.80 -26.78
CA LEU A 284 -0.48 -8.57 -26.08
C LEU A 284 0.79 -7.76 -25.80
N TYR A 285 0.85 -6.53 -26.30
CA TYR A 285 1.92 -5.58 -25.98
C TYR A 285 1.42 -4.58 -24.95
N ASP A 286 1.98 -4.65 -23.75
CA ASP A 286 1.73 -3.79 -22.59
C ASP A 286 2.37 -2.41 -22.84
N VAL A 287 1.53 -1.41 -23.11
CA VAL A 287 1.98 -0.06 -23.48
C VAL A 287 2.56 0.69 -22.28
N GLU A 288 2.11 0.36 -21.07
CA GLU A 288 2.55 1.00 -19.82
C GLU A 288 3.90 0.44 -19.33
N HIS A 289 4.25 -0.80 -19.72
CA HIS A 289 5.46 -1.51 -19.29
C HIS A 289 6.45 -1.82 -20.43
N ASP A 290 6.22 -1.35 -21.66
CA ASP A 290 7.05 -1.62 -22.86
C ASP A 290 7.40 -3.13 -23.00
N THR A 291 6.38 -3.99 -22.90
CA THR A 291 6.57 -5.45 -22.77
C THR A 291 5.57 -6.20 -23.66
N GLU A 292 6.07 -7.03 -24.58
CA GLU A 292 5.21 -7.99 -25.31
C GLU A 292 5.12 -9.32 -24.56
N TYR A 293 3.89 -9.71 -24.20
CA TYR A 293 3.61 -10.96 -23.51
C TYR A 293 3.64 -12.16 -24.47
N PRO A 294 4.20 -13.32 -24.06
CA PRO A 294 4.11 -14.59 -24.78
C PRO A 294 2.66 -14.89 -25.22
N GLY A 295 2.47 -15.09 -26.52
CA GLY A 295 1.15 -15.12 -27.12
C GLY A 295 0.30 -16.36 -26.74
N GLU A 296 -1.00 -16.14 -26.58
CA GLU A 296 -1.98 -17.18 -26.25
C GLU A 296 -2.38 -17.95 -27.53
N ASN A 297 -2.25 -19.28 -27.50
CA ASN A 297 -2.55 -20.13 -28.66
C ASN A 297 -4.05 -20.43 -28.76
N PHE A 298 -4.60 -20.30 -29.96
CA PHE A 298 -5.93 -20.76 -30.35
C PHE A 298 -5.80 -21.76 -31.50
N THR A 299 -5.99 -23.06 -31.22
CA THR A 299 -6.12 -24.09 -32.27
C THR A 299 -7.40 -23.84 -33.05
N ASP A 300 -7.34 -23.85 -34.38
CA ASP A 300 -8.52 -23.64 -35.22
C ASP A 300 -9.52 -24.80 -35.01
N PRO A 301 -10.78 -24.54 -34.62
CA PRO A 301 -11.79 -25.57 -34.44
C PRO A 301 -12.30 -26.17 -35.77
N SER A 302 -12.16 -25.47 -36.90
CA SER A 302 -12.46 -25.99 -38.25
C SER A 302 -12.01 -25.01 -39.34
N PRO A 303 -11.25 -25.45 -40.37
CA PRO A 303 -10.77 -24.59 -41.46
C PRO A 303 -11.89 -24.03 -42.36
N LEU A 304 -13.15 -24.44 -42.12
CA LEU A 304 -14.36 -23.99 -42.80
C LEU A 304 -14.98 -22.72 -42.19
N PHE A 305 -14.53 -22.28 -41.02
CA PHE A 305 -15.02 -21.04 -40.41
C PHE A 305 -14.20 -19.86 -40.91
N LEU A 306 -14.84 -18.98 -41.69
CA LEU A 306 -14.25 -17.71 -42.14
C LEU A 306 -14.08 -16.70 -41.00
N TYR A 307 -14.84 -16.85 -39.90
CA TYR A 307 -14.83 -15.96 -38.74
C TYR A 307 -14.70 -16.73 -37.43
N HIS A 308 -13.83 -16.25 -36.54
CA HIS A 308 -13.59 -16.85 -35.23
C HIS A 308 -13.69 -15.79 -34.12
N ILE A 309 -14.36 -16.15 -33.01
CA ILE A 309 -14.39 -15.34 -31.79
C ILE A 309 -13.50 -16.01 -30.74
N TYR A 310 -12.55 -15.25 -30.20
CA TYR A 310 -11.64 -15.71 -29.15
C TYR A 310 -11.60 -14.74 -27.97
N ASN A 311 -11.29 -15.25 -26.78
CA ASN A 311 -11.25 -14.47 -25.56
C ASN A 311 -9.87 -14.60 -24.90
N ILE A 312 -8.98 -13.68 -25.25
CA ILE A 312 -7.61 -13.61 -24.74
C ILE A 312 -7.71 -13.33 -23.23
N SER A 313 -7.12 -14.19 -22.40
CA SER A 313 -7.36 -14.19 -20.95
C SER A 313 -6.11 -14.46 -20.11
N THR A 314 -5.08 -15.03 -20.71
CA THR A 314 -3.76 -15.13 -20.09
C THR A 314 -3.07 -13.77 -20.11
N GLN A 315 -2.37 -13.44 -19.02
CA GLN A 315 -1.47 -12.27 -18.90
C GLN A 315 -2.14 -10.88 -19.02
N VAL A 316 -3.44 -10.80 -19.31
CA VAL A 316 -4.25 -9.57 -19.28
C VAL A 316 -4.34 -9.03 -17.84
N ARG A 317 -3.92 -7.77 -17.64
CA ARG A 317 -3.97 -7.04 -16.37
C ARG A 317 -5.16 -6.04 -16.34
N PRO A 318 -5.75 -5.75 -15.17
CA PRO A 318 -6.77 -4.71 -15.03
C PRO A 318 -6.22 -3.29 -15.17
N ASN A 319 -7.01 -2.41 -15.77
CA ASN A 319 -6.69 -1.00 -16.04
C ASN A 319 -5.31 -0.80 -16.71
N THR A 320 -4.97 -1.60 -17.70
CA THR A 320 -3.72 -1.52 -18.48
C THR A 320 -4.04 -1.33 -19.96
N GLU A 321 -3.20 -0.56 -20.67
CA GLU A 321 -3.33 -0.35 -22.12
C GLU A 321 -2.52 -1.35 -22.93
N TYR A 322 -3.17 -1.90 -23.95
CA TYR A 322 -2.64 -2.96 -24.80
C TYR A 322 -2.68 -2.59 -26.29
N MET A 323 -1.66 -3.02 -27.02
CA MET A 323 -1.72 -3.20 -28.47
C MET A 323 -1.76 -4.71 -28.79
N LEU A 324 -2.40 -5.08 -29.89
CA LEU A 324 -2.60 -6.46 -30.32
C LEU A 324 -1.84 -6.76 -31.61
N ARG A 325 -1.28 -7.97 -31.71
CA ARG A 325 -1.01 -8.63 -32.98
C ARG A 325 -1.42 -10.10 -32.95
N ILE A 326 -1.70 -10.64 -34.12
CA ILE A 326 -2.09 -12.03 -34.35
C ILE A 326 -1.04 -12.67 -35.27
N SER A 327 -0.73 -13.94 -35.04
CA SER A 327 -0.09 -14.81 -36.04
C SER A 327 -0.92 -16.04 -36.33
N VAL A 328 -0.65 -16.67 -37.47
CA VAL A 328 -1.29 -17.90 -37.96
C VAL A 328 -0.21 -18.88 -38.41
N THR A 329 -0.45 -20.18 -38.21
CA THR A 329 0.55 -21.24 -38.43
C THR A 329 -0.04 -22.40 -39.24
N THR A 330 0.62 -22.78 -40.33
CA THR A 330 0.39 -24.03 -41.06
C THR A 330 1.58 -24.98 -40.90
N MET A 331 1.52 -26.17 -41.50
CA MET A 331 2.66 -27.09 -41.59
C MET A 331 3.87 -26.52 -42.38
N TYR A 332 3.68 -25.42 -43.11
CA TYR A 332 4.70 -24.79 -43.95
C TYR A 332 5.36 -23.56 -43.29
N GLY A 333 4.68 -22.86 -42.38
CA GLY A 333 5.29 -21.77 -41.61
C GLY A 333 4.32 -21.02 -40.67
N GLU A 334 4.85 -20.04 -39.95
CA GLU A 334 4.08 -19.08 -39.12
C GLU A 334 4.26 -17.66 -39.68
N THR A 335 3.15 -16.94 -39.88
CA THR A 335 3.13 -15.54 -40.35
C THR A 335 2.38 -14.67 -39.34
N SER A 336 2.91 -13.48 -39.06
CA SER A 336 2.31 -12.51 -38.12
C SER A 336 1.86 -11.25 -38.84
N ALA A 337 0.67 -10.76 -38.48
CA ALA A 337 0.32 -9.36 -38.67
C ALA A 337 1.29 -8.46 -37.86
N PRO A 338 1.50 -7.19 -38.25
CA PRO A 338 2.13 -6.20 -37.38
C PRO A 338 1.25 -5.93 -36.15
N ARG A 339 1.75 -5.12 -35.20
CA ARG A 339 0.87 -4.56 -34.15
C ARG A 339 -0.13 -3.59 -34.76
N ASN A 340 -1.36 -3.63 -34.28
CA ASN A 340 -2.42 -2.70 -34.65
C ASN A 340 -2.04 -1.24 -34.34
N ASN A 341 -2.72 -0.28 -34.96
CA ASN A 341 -2.43 1.16 -34.83
C ASN A 341 -3.21 1.87 -33.70
N PHE A 342 -3.84 1.13 -32.77
CA PHE A 342 -4.68 1.66 -31.69
C PHE A 342 -4.43 0.92 -30.36
N THR A 343 -4.58 1.63 -29.23
CA THR A 343 -4.52 1.00 -27.90
C THR A 343 -5.91 0.61 -27.40
N ILE A 344 -5.97 -0.42 -26.55
CA ILE A 344 -7.18 -0.91 -25.89
C ILE A 344 -6.91 -0.93 -24.39
N ARG A 345 -7.70 -0.20 -23.59
CA ARG A 345 -7.60 -0.23 -22.13
C ARG A 345 -8.54 -1.29 -21.55
N THR A 346 -8.03 -2.15 -20.67
CA THR A 346 -8.85 -3.09 -19.88
C THR A 346 -9.64 -2.36 -18.80
N LEU A 347 -10.71 -2.98 -18.31
CA LEU A 347 -11.50 -2.39 -17.22
C LEU A 347 -10.72 -2.44 -15.89
N GLU A 348 -11.12 -1.60 -14.93
CA GLU A 348 -10.65 -1.71 -13.55
C GLU A 348 -11.08 -3.02 -12.88
N ASP A 349 -10.40 -3.40 -11.81
CA ASP A 349 -10.84 -4.40 -10.82
C ASP A 349 -10.62 -3.87 -9.40
N VAL A 350 -10.92 -4.68 -8.39
CA VAL A 350 -10.55 -4.45 -6.99
C VAL A 350 -9.01 -4.44 -6.87
N PRO A 351 -8.40 -3.52 -6.08
CA PRO A 351 -6.96 -3.54 -5.84
C PRO A 351 -6.48 -4.83 -5.16
N GLU A 352 -5.21 -5.15 -5.32
CA GLU A 352 -4.58 -6.32 -4.71
C GLU A 352 -3.26 -5.95 -4.03
N GLN A 353 -2.85 -6.80 -3.08
CA GLN A 353 -1.56 -6.69 -2.40
C GLN A 353 -1.31 -5.31 -1.74
N LEU A 354 -2.30 -4.79 -0.99
CA LEU A 354 -2.10 -3.64 -0.11
C LEU A 354 -1.04 -3.97 0.97
N PRO A 355 0.07 -3.19 1.07
CA PRO A 355 1.08 -3.41 2.10
C PRO A 355 0.51 -3.36 3.52
N LYS A 356 1.17 -4.04 4.45
CA LYS A 356 0.72 -4.04 5.85
C LYS A 356 0.89 -2.64 6.45
N PRO A 357 -0.15 -2.03 7.05
CA PRO A 357 0.00 -0.74 7.71
C PRO A 357 0.91 -0.84 8.95
N HIS A 358 1.54 0.26 9.31
CA HIS A 358 2.43 0.39 10.47
C HIS A 358 1.79 1.27 11.54
N ALA A 359 1.97 0.92 12.82
CA ALA A 359 1.37 1.61 13.96
C ALA A 359 2.47 2.06 14.95
N LEU A 360 2.72 3.37 15.02
CA LEU A 360 3.79 3.95 15.84
C LEU A 360 3.26 4.51 17.17
N THR A 361 3.39 3.73 18.23
CA THR A 361 2.97 4.05 19.61
C THR A 361 3.97 4.96 20.32
N THR A 362 4.24 6.15 19.77
CA THR A 362 5.24 7.10 20.29
C THR A 362 4.71 8.06 21.35
N ARG A 363 3.40 8.07 21.62
CA ARG A 363 2.70 9.06 22.47
C ARG A 363 1.60 8.39 23.30
N LEU A 364 1.29 8.95 24.46
CA LEU A 364 0.17 8.49 25.29
C LEU A 364 -1.17 8.75 24.58
N GLN A 365 -2.10 7.79 24.71
CA GLN A 365 -3.47 7.85 24.18
C GLN A 365 -3.57 8.16 22.66
N GLN A 366 -2.48 7.97 21.91
CA GLN A 366 -2.35 8.26 20.48
C GLN A 366 -1.54 7.15 19.77
N VAL A 367 -1.79 6.98 18.47
CA VAL A 367 -0.94 6.19 17.57
C VAL A 367 -0.82 6.94 16.25
N ASP A 368 0.34 6.86 15.61
CA ASP A 368 0.52 7.31 14.22
C ASP A 368 0.41 6.09 13.29
N VAL A 369 -0.57 6.10 12.39
CA VAL A 369 -0.84 5.00 11.45
C VAL A 369 -0.26 5.37 10.10
N LEU A 370 0.67 4.57 9.59
CA LEU A 370 1.33 4.79 8.30
C LEU A 370 0.92 3.68 7.32
N TRP A 371 0.68 4.03 6.06
CA TRP A 371 0.35 3.07 5.01
C TRP A 371 0.80 3.57 3.63
N SER A 372 0.73 2.69 2.64
CA SER A 372 1.19 2.93 1.27
C SER A 372 0.15 2.40 0.28
N LYS A 373 0.29 2.76 -1.00
CA LYS A 373 -0.58 2.29 -2.08
C LYS A 373 -0.52 0.77 -2.29
N PRO A 374 -1.59 0.14 -2.80
CA PRO A 374 -1.54 -1.26 -3.25
C PRO A 374 -0.43 -1.46 -4.30
N THR A 375 0.30 -2.57 -4.23
CA THR A 375 1.34 -2.86 -5.24
C THR A 375 0.74 -3.30 -6.57
N LEU A 376 -0.49 -3.83 -6.56
CA LEU A 376 -1.32 -4.03 -7.75
C LEU A 376 -2.59 -3.17 -7.62
N PRO A 377 -2.59 -1.90 -8.06
CA PRO A 377 -3.73 -1.01 -7.86
C PRO A 377 -4.96 -1.41 -8.68
N ASN A 378 -4.78 -2.11 -9.82
CA ASN A 378 -5.84 -2.63 -10.70
C ASN A 378 -6.86 -1.59 -11.22
N GLY A 379 -6.57 -0.31 -11.05
CA GLY A 379 -7.48 0.81 -11.28
C GLY A 379 -6.96 2.08 -10.61
N GLU A 380 -7.72 3.17 -10.72
CA GLU A 380 -7.47 4.43 -10.04
C GLU A 380 -7.87 4.34 -8.55
N ILE A 381 -6.93 4.59 -7.62
CA ILE A 381 -7.22 4.52 -6.18
C ILE A 381 -7.96 5.77 -5.73
N ILE A 382 -9.28 5.77 -5.90
CA ILE A 382 -10.15 6.90 -5.57
C ILE A 382 -10.29 7.14 -4.06
N LEU A 383 -10.15 6.10 -3.21
CA LEU A 383 -10.55 6.18 -1.80
C LEU A 383 -9.71 5.29 -0.87
N TYR A 384 -9.32 5.84 0.28
CA TYR A 384 -8.87 5.09 1.45
C TYR A 384 -9.89 5.22 2.60
N GLN A 385 -10.10 4.12 3.33
CA GLN A 385 -10.91 4.09 4.55
C GLN A 385 -10.15 3.38 5.67
N MET A 386 -10.39 3.78 6.92
CA MET A 386 -9.77 3.14 8.09
C MET A 386 -10.80 2.84 9.16
N TYR A 387 -10.68 1.64 9.73
CA TYR A 387 -11.51 1.13 10.81
C TYR A 387 -10.65 0.70 12.00
N ILE A 388 -11.08 1.01 13.21
CA ILE A 388 -10.45 0.56 14.46
C ILE A 388 -11.40 -0.33 15.26
N ALA A 389 -10.85 -1.33 15.94
CA ALA A 389 -11.56 -2.19 16.88
C ALA A 389 -10.71 -2.43 18.15
N ALA A 390 -11.39 -2.63 19.29
CA ALA A 390 -10.78 -2.87 20.59
C ALA A 390 -11.57 -3.90 21.40
N PRO A 391 -10.92 -4.74 22.24
CA PRO A 391 -11.61 -5.56 23.23
C PRO A 391 -12.34 -4.69 24.28
N PRO A 392 -13.42 -5.19 24.91
CA PRO A 392 -14.08 -6.48 24.67
C PRO A 392 -15.15 -6.41 23.56
N ARG A 393 -15.46 -5.23 23.01
CA ARG A 393 -16.49 -5.04 21.97
C ARG A 393 -15.83 -4.74 20.62
N VAL A 394 -15.72 -5.76 19.77
CA VAL A 394 -15.20 -5.66 18.39
C VAL A 394 -16.19 -4.92 17.47
N VAL A 395 -16.43 -3.65 17.78
CA VAL A 395 -17.14 -2.70 16.92
C VAL A 395 -16.10 -2.04 16.04
N TYR A 396 -16.15 -2.31 14.73
CA TYR A 396 -15.31 -1.64 13.75
C TYR A 396 -15.84 -0.21 13.55
N GLN A 397 -15.23 0.76 14.23
CA GLN A 397 -15.56 2.18 14.06
C GLN A 397 -14.77 2.76 12.89
N LYS A 398 -15.46 3.34 11.91
CA LYS A 398 -14.82 4.13 10.85
C LYS A 398 -14.23 5.40 11.45
N ILE A 399 -12.95 5.65 11.20
CA ILE A 399 -12.15 6.71 11.85
C ILE A 399 -11.38 7.60 10.86
N TYR A 400 -11.26 7.16 9.61
CA TYR A 400 -10.73 7.96 8.52
C TYR A 400 -11.40 7.56 7.21
N GLU A 401 -11.56 8.56 6.36
CA GLU A 401 -11.96 8.47 4.96
C GLU A 401 -11.27 9.63 4.25
N GLY A 402 -10.67 9.36 3.09
CA GLY A 402 -9.94 10.35 2.31
C GLY A 402 -9.73 9.88 0.88
N GLN A 403 -9.68 10.83 -0.06
CA GLN A 403 -9.39 10.53 -1.46
C GLN A 403 -7.98 9.95 -1.59
N GLY A 404 -7.79 8.96 -2.46
CA GLY A 404 -6.45 8.42 -2.73
C GLY A 404 -5.59 9.30 -3.65
N HIS A 405 -6.19 10.33 -4.25
CA HIS A 405 -5.47 11.34 -5.04
C HIS A 405 -4.79 12.39 -4.19
N THR A 406 -3.51 12.14 -3.90
CA THR A 406 -2.53 13.20 -3.70
C THR A 406 -1.24 12.81 -4.40
N GLU A 407 -0.65 13.73 -5.17
CA GLU A 407 0.73 13.63 -5.64
C GLU A 407 1.66 13.58 -4.41
N ALA A 408 2.07 12.37 -4.03
CA ALA A 408 2.99 12.15 -2.92
C ALA A 408 4.42 11.98 -3.48
N ASP A 409 5.39 12.74 -2.96
CA ASP A 409 6.80 12.59 -3.35
C ASP A 409 7.23 11.12 -3.22
N GLU A 410 7.80 10.53 -4.27
CA GLU A 410 8.25 9.12 -4.35
C GLU A 410 9.47 8.79 -3.46
N GLN A 411 9.66 9.55 -2.38
CA GLN A 411 10.85 9.56 -1.54
C GLN A 411 10.52 9.40 -0.05
N LYS A 412 9.46 8.66 0.27
CA LYS A 412 9.08 8.30 1.65
C LYS A 412 8.84 6.78 1.76
N ASP A 413 9.22 6.23 2.91
CA ASP A 413 9.02 4.82 3.30
C ASP A 413 7.53 4.43 3.34
N HIS A 414 6.65 5.43 3.54
CA HIS A 414 5.20 5.32 3.43
C HIS A 414 4.60 6.58 2.80
N ASP A 415 3.65 6.37 1.87
CA ASP A 415 2.95 7.45 1.14
C ASP A 415 2.03 8.29 2.06
N PHE A 416 1.35 7.64 3.03
CA PHE A 416 0.26 8.23 3.81
C PHE A 416 0.45 8.05 5.33
N SER A 417 -0.11 8.99 6.11
CA SER A 417 -0.03 9.01 7.57
C SER A 417 -1.30 9.56 8.23
N LYS A 418 -1.74 8.96 9.34
CA LYS A 418 -2.87 9.44 10.16
C LYS A 418 -2.62 9.21 11.65
N ILE A 419 -2.52 10.31 12.40
CA ILE A 419 -2.57 10.28 13.86
C ILE A 419 -4.01 10.04 14.32
N LEU A 420 -4.18 9.09 15.24
CA LEU A 420 -5.40 8.82 15.99
C LEU A 420 -5.20 9.19 17.47
N SER A 421 -6.29 9.52 18.16
CA SER A 421 -6.26 10.04 19.54
C SER A 421 -7.48 9.61 20.35
N GLY A 422 -7.34 9.53 21.67
CA GLY A 422 -8.39 9.07 22.58
C GLY A 422 -8.36 7.55 22.79
N LEU A 423 -7.21 6.93 22.57
CA LEU A 423 -7.01 5.50 22.85
C LEU A 423 -6.92 5.25 24.36
N LEU A 424 -7.58 4.19 24.82
CA LEU A 424 -7.43 3.66 26.18
C LEU A 424 -6.00 3.13 26.36
N SER A 425 -5.43 3.28 27.55
CA SER A 425 -4.07 2.84 27.92
C SER A 425 -4.00 1.31 28.15
N ASP A 426 -2.84 0.68 27.92
CA ASP A 426 -2.60 -0.79 28.05
C ASP A 426 -3.66 -1.66 27.33
N THR A 427 -4.15 -1.20 26.18
CA THR A 427 -5.26 -1.80 25.44
C THR A 427 -4.78 -2.25 24.06
N ASP A 428 -5.08 -3.49 23.70
CA ASP A 428 -4.78 -4.05 22.39
C ASP A 428 -5.79 -3.54 21.36
N TYR A 429 -5.30 -2.85 20.33
CA TYR A 429 -6.08 -2.32 19.22
C TYR A 429 -5.79 -3.07 17.93
N ASN A 430 -6.80 -3.21 17.07
CA ASN A 430 -6.65 -3.63 15.69
C ASN A 430 -7.11 -2.50 14.76
N ILE A 431 -6.28 -2.14 13.77
CA ILE A 431 -6.61 -1.16 12.74
C ILE A 431 -6.56 -1.84 11.37
N THR A 432 -7.67 -1.76 10.64
CA THR A 432 -7.77 -2.20 9.26
C THR A 432 -7.79 -0.98 8.35
N VAL A 433 -6.88 -0.94 7.37
CA VAL A 433 -6.86 0.04 6.28
C VAL A 433 -7.45 -0.62 5.03
N PHE A 434 -8.31 0.11 4.33
CA PHE A 434 -8.89 -0.26 3.04
C PHE A 434 -8.43 0.72 1.97
N ALA A 435 -8.23 0.21 0.75
CA ALA A 435 -7.95 1.00 -0.45
C ALA A 435 -8.88 0.54 -1.58
N CYS A 436 -9.48 1.48 -2.32
CA CYS A 436 -10.58 1.19 -3.24
C CYS A 436 -10.43 1.86 -4.62
N THR A 437 -10.84 1.13 -5.66
CA THR A 437 -11.14 1.62 -7.02
C THR A 437 -12.65 1.90 -7.16
N ALA A 438 -13.13 2.21 -8.37
CA ALA A 438 -14.57 2.29 -8.63
C ALA A 438 -15.29 0.94 -8.49
N ILE A 439 -14.55 -0.18 -8.58
CA ILE A 439 -15.09 -1.55 -8.56
C ILE A 439 -15.21 -2.11 -7.12
N GLY A 440 -14.25 -1.81 -6.24
CA GLY A 440 -14.30 -2.28 -4.86
C GLY A 440 -13.03 -2.04 -4.06
N CYS A 441 -12.99 -2.57 -2.84
CA CYS A 441 -11.94 -2.32 -1.87
C CYS A 441 -11.16 -3.57 -1.48
N THR A 442 -9.84 -3.42 -1.34
CA THR A 442 -8.94 -4.38 -0.68
C THR A 442 -8.62 -3.92 0.74
N SER A 443 -8.02 -4.77 1.58
CA SER A 443 -7.64 -4.38 2.94
C SER A 443 -6.45 -5.12 3.54
N ASN A 444 -5.78 -4.49 4.50
CA ASN A 444 -4.73 -5.08 5.33
C ASN A 444 -4.78 -4.45 6.74
N PHE A 445 -4.21 -5.09 7.76
CA PHE A 445 -4.41 -4.70 9.16
C PHE A 445 -3.14 -4.76 10.03
N VAL A 446 -3.17 -3.99 11.12
CA VAL A 446 -2.11 -3.94 12.13
C VAL A 446 -2.69 -3.94 13.54
N THR A 447 -2.16 -4.84 14.36
CA THR A 447 -2.44 -4.89 15.80
C THR A 447 -1.31 -4.23 16.58
N PHE A 448 -1.66 -3.45 17.61
CA PHE A 448 -0.71 -2.83 18.54
C PHE A 448 -1.33 -2.68 19.93
N THR A 449 -0.51 -2.75 20.98
CA THR A 449 -0.92 -2.36 22.33
C THR A 449 -0.63 -0.87 22.52
N SER A 450 -1.60 -0.09 22.99
CA SER A 450 -1.40 1.33 23.31
C SER A 450 -0.40 1.50 24.46
N LEU A 451 0.30 2.65 24.51
CA LEU A 451 1.19 2.94 25.64
C LEU A 451 0.40 2.98 26.96
N MET A 452 0.86 2.22 27.96
CA MET A 452 0.31 2.34 29.31
C MET A 452 0.76 3.65 29.97
N GLU A 453 -0.19 4.31 30.63
CA GLU A 453 0.04 5.53 31.41
C GLU A 453 0.61 5.21 32.80
N VAL A 454 1.37 6.12 33.39
CA VAL A 454 1.71 6.04 34.82
C VAL A 454 0.43 6.20 35.67
N PRO A 455 0.39 5.74 36.93
CA PRO A 455 -0.81 5.86 37.75
C PRO A 455 -1.23 7.33 37.89
N GLN A 456 -2.38 7.72 37.32
CA GLN A 456 -2.81 9.11 37.40
C GLN A 456 -3.10 9.43 38.87
N ALA A 457 -2.43 10.49 39.36
CA ALA A 457 -2.49 11.07 40.71
C ALA A 457 -3.64 10.54 41.58
N ILE A 458 -3.33 9.73 42.61
CA ILE A 458 -4.34 9.27 43.57
C ILE A 458 -5.06 10.50 44.13
N ALA A 459 -6.37 10.59 43.91
CA ALA A 459 -7.16 11.76 44.25
C ALA A 459 -8.62 11.39 44.59
N PRO A 460 -9.22 12.02 45.61
CA PRO A 460 -8.57 12.85 46.62
C PRO A 460 -7.74 12.00 47.59
N ILE A 461 -6.53 12.49 47.93
CA ILE A 461 -5.88 12.16 49.20
C ILE A 461 -6.46 13.08 50.30
N SER A 462 -6.51 12.58 51.53
CA SER A 462 -7.14 13.27 52.66
C SER A 462 -6.32 13.14 53.94
N ALA A 463 -6.38 14.17 54.79
CA ALA A 463 -5.81 14.16 56.13
C ALA A 463 -6.93 14.30 57.16
N THR A 464 -7.05 13.33 58.06
CA THR A 464 -8.06 13.26 59.13
C THR A 464 -7.37 13.04 60.47
N GLU A 465 -8.09 13.27 61.58
CA GLU A 465 -7.58 13.05 62.96
C GLU A 465 -6.22 13.73 63.21
N ILE A 466 -6.10 15.00 62.78
CA ILE A 466 -4.88 15.80 62.94
C ILE A 466 -4.71 16.16 64.44
N SER A 467 -3.80 15.45 65.10
CA SER A 467 -3.28 15.79 66.44
C SER A 467 -2.19 16.86 66.35
N THR A 468 -1.78 17.40 67.49
CA THR A 468 -0.56 18.21 67.65
C THR A 468 0.74 17.56 67.16
N ASP A 469 0.76 16.22 67.01
CA ASP A 469 1.94 15.40 66.71
C ASP A 469 1.68 14.19 65.78
N THR A 470 0.44 13.95 65.36
CA THR A 470 0.06 12.83 64.48
C THR A 470 -1.01 13.23 63.46
N VAL A 471 -1.16 12.44 62.40
CA VAL A 471 -2.24 12.56 61.41
C VAL A 471 -2.57 11.19 60.80
N ARG A 472 -3.86 10.92 60.55
CA ARG A 472 -4.27 9.82 59.67
C ARG A 472 -4.41 10.34 58.24
N LEU A 473 -3.71 9.69 57.32
CA LEU A 473 -3.79 9.91 55.88
C LEU A 473 -4.66 8.80 55.27
N ASN A 474 -5.65 9.18 54.44
CA ASN A 474 -6.47 8.22 53.68
C ASN A 474 -6.46 8.57 52.19
N TRP A 475 -6.45 7.56 51.32
CA TRP A 475 -6.45 7.68 49.87
C TRP A 475 -7.28 6.57 49.22
N HIS A 476 -7.71 6.79 47.97
CA HIS A 476 -8.50 5.80 47.23
C HIS A 476 -7.58 4.85 46.43
N SER A 477 -7.96 3.58 46.26
CA SER A 477 -7.27 2.70 45.31
C SER A 477 -7.59 3.14 43.88
N CYS A 478 -6.56 3.31 43.05
CA CYS A 478 -6.66 3.84 41.69
C CYS A 478 -7.12 2.79 40.64
N PHE A 479 -8.23 2.09 40.92
CA PHE A 479 -8.87 1.14 40.00
C PHE A 479 -9.53 1.82 38.79
N ALA A 480 -8.73 2.13 37.76
CA ALA A 480 -9.20 2.70 36.50
C ALA A 480 -9.75 1.62 35.54
N ALA A 481 -10.98 1.18 35.80
CA ALA A 481 -11.92 0.47 34.89
C ALA A 481 -11.51 -0.89 34.26
N ASN A 482 -10.23 -1.26 34.21
CA ASN A 482 -9.74 -2.52 33.63
C ASN A 482 -8.93 -3.31 34.68
N ASP A 483 -9.30 -4.57 34.95
CA ASP A 483 -8.75 -5.45 36.01
C ASP A 483 -7.28 -5.91 35.83
N ARG A 484 -6.47 -5.16 35.07
CA ARG A 484 -5.06 -5.47 34.77
C ARG A 484 -4.04 -4.55 35.43
N ILE A 485 -4.43 -3.34 35.87
CA ILE A 485 -3.50 -2.37 36.45
C ILE A 485 -3.32 -2.63 37.95
N GLY A 486 -2.66 -3.74 38.27
CA GLY A 486 -2.15 -4.00 39.62
C GLY A 486 -0.94 -3.11 39.91
N PHE A 487 -1.06 -2.23 40.91
CA PHE A 487 0.04 -1.38 41.36
C PHE A 487 1.06 -2.21 42.16
N THR A 488 2.34 -1.97 41.92
CA THR A 488 3.42 -2.75 42.56
C THR A 488 3.87 -2.14 43.88
N ALA A 489 3.82 -0.81 44.05
CA ALA A 489 4.33 -0.13 45.22
C ALA A 489 3.72 1.27 45.43
N PHE A 490 3.85 1.78 46.67
CA PHE A 490 3.52 3.15 47.04
C PHE A 490 4.66 3.83 47.80
N HIS A 491 4.81 5.14 47.64
CA HIS A 491 5.53 6.03 48.56
C HIS A 491 4.54 6.99 49.21
N VAL A 492 4.67 7.21 50.52
CA VAL A 492 4.14 8.42 51.17
C VAL A 492 5.31 9.36 51.43
N ILE A 493 5.19 10.61 50.99
CA ILE A 493 6.24 11.63 51.03
C ILE A 493 5.73 12.82 51.85
N LEU A 494 6.36 13.06 53.00
CA LEU A 494 6.10 14.20 53.88
C LEU A 494 7.27 15.19 53.77
N ASN A 495 6.98 16.46 53.48
CA ASN A 495 7.97 17.55 53.41
C ASN A 495 9.17 17.27 52.48
N GLY A 496 8.98 16.40 51.48
CA GLY A 496 10.03 15.96 50.55
C GLY A 496 10.86 14.74 51.00
N GLN A 497 10.54 14.12 52.14
CA GLN A 497 11.14 12.86 52.59
C GLN A 497 10.14 11.71 52.49
N VAL A 498 10.58 10.54 52.02
CA VAL A 498 9.75 9.32 52.02
C VAL A 498 9.59 8.85 53.48
N VAL A 499 8.36 8.79 53.97
CA VAL A 499 8.01 8.30 55.32
C VAL A 499 7.44 6.87 55.29
N LEU A 500 6.87 6.45 54.15
CA LEU A 500 6.42 5.07 53.92
C LEU A 500 6.88 4.59 52.54
N TYR A 501 7.31 3.33 52.46
CA TYR A 501 7.42 2.57 51.22
C TYR A 501 6.81 1.18 51.43
N GLU A 502 5.76 0.87 50.68
CA GLU A 502 5.12 -0.44 50.68
C GLU A 502 5.08 -1.03 49.27
N ARG A 503 4.99 -2.36 49.19
CA ARG A 503 4.99 -3.13 47.94
C ARG A 503 3.92 -4.22 48.00
N ASN A 504 3.17 -4.41 46.92
CA ASN A 504 2.06 -5.36 46.82
C ASN A 504 1.04 -5.23 47.98
N THR A 505 0.71 -3.98 48.35
CA THR A 505 -0.24 -3.64 49.41
C THR A 505 -1.54 -3.13 48.80
N GLU A 506 -2.67 -3.41 49.45
CA GLU A 506 -3.97 -2.79 49.15
C GLU A 506 -4.32 -1.68 50.16
N ALA A 507 -3.36 -1.29 51.01
CA ALA A 507 -3.56 -0.25 52.01
C ALA A 507 -4.00 1.08 51.38
N THR A 508 -5.06 1.64 51.96
CA THR A 508 -5.69 2.93 51.61
C THR A 508 -5.57 3.95 52.73
N GLU A 509 -4.94 3.60 53.85
CA GLU A 509 -4.69 4.50 54.98
C GLU A 509 -3.31 4.29 55.61
N HIS A 510 -2.79 5.34 56.27
CA HIS A 510 -1.58 5.30 57.07
C HIS A 510 -1.60 6.37 58.16
N VAL A 511 -0.99 6.12 59.32
CA VAL A 511 -0.87 7.11 60.39
C VAL A 511 0.57 7.57 60.51
N ILE A 512 0.81 8.87 60.35
CA ILE A 512 2.12 9.50 60.50
C ILE A 512 2.22 10.08 61.92
N SER A 513 3.34 9.84 62.61
CA SER A 513 3.65 10.33 63.95
C SER A 513 4.81 11.33 63.96
N ASP A 514 5.17 11.80 65.16
CA ASP A 514 6.36 12.61 65.46
C ASP A 514 6.43 13.95 64.70
N LEU A 515 5.26 14.52 64.38
CA LEU A 515 5.13 15.83 63.77
C LEU A 515 5.42 16.95 64.79
N ALA A 516 6.06 18.03 64.35
CA ALA A 516 6.36 19.18 65.19
C ALA A 516 5.10 20.08 65.37
N PRO A 517 4.65 20.36 66.60
CA PRO A 517 3.43 21.17 66.83
C PRO A 517 3.49 22.54 66.18
N GLY A 518 2.40 22.94 65.52
CA GLY A 518 2.29 24.21 64.81
C GLY A 518 3.05 24.29 63.47
N GLN A 519 3.61 23.18 62.96
CA GLN A 519 4.26 23.13 61.65
C GLN A 519 3.23 22.92 60.51
N GLU A 520 3.36 23.70 59.44
CA GLU A 520 2.75 23.40 58.14
C GLU A 520 3.53 22.25 57.47
N ASN A 521 2.80 21.23 57.02
CA ASN A 521 3.33 20.03 56.38
C ASN A 521 2.74 19.88 54.98
N VAL A 522 3.57 19.46 54.03
CA VAL A 522 3.16 19.17 52.65
C VAL A 522 3.33 17.67 52.38
N LEU A 523 2.24 17.04 51.96
CA LEU A 523 2.12 15.61 51.74
C LEU A 523 1.91 15.28 50.27
N VAL A 524 2.55 14.21 49.79
CA VAL A 524 2.37 13.64 48.46
C VAL A 524 2.35 12.12 48.58
N VAL A 525 1.52 11.44 47.80
CA VAL A 525 1.56 9.99 47.63
C VAL A 525 1.98 9.67 46.19
N GLU A 526 2.89 8.72 46.01
CA GLU A 526 3.28 8.22 44.68
C GLU A 526 2.92 6.73 44.58
N ALA A 527 2.40 6.29 43.44
CA ALA A 527 2.07 4.90 43.16
C ALA A 527 2.86 4.39 41.95
N GLN A 528 3.21 3.11 41.93
CA GLN A 528 3.97 2.48 40.85
C GLN A 528 3.13 1.46 40.06
N ASN A 529 3.16 1.55 38.73
CA ASN A 529 2.77 0.46 37.84
C ASN A 529 3.93 0.10 36.87
N ARG A 530 3.69 -0.74 35.87
CA ARG A 530 4.71 -1.14 34.87
C ARG A 530 5.27 0.02 34.02
N ALA A 531 4.54 1.14 33.87
CA ALA A 531 4.99 2.31 33.12
C ALA A 531 5.87 3.24 33.97
N GLY A 532 5.69 3.24 35.30
CA GLY A 532 6.53 3.98 36.22
C GLY A 532 5.78 4.48 37.46
N TRP A 533 6.33 5.54 38.06
CA TRP A 533 5.76 6.21 39.22
C TRP A 533 4.87 7.37 38.79
N GLY A 534 3.65 7.39 39.32
CA GLY A 534 2.68 8.46 39.20
C GLY A 534 2.47 9.13 40.55
N ARG A 535 2.28 10.45 40.56
CA ARG A 535 2.41 11.31 41.75
C ARG A 535 1.13 12.10 42.01
N SER A 536 0.64 12.10 43.24
CA SER A 536 -0.55 12.86 43.66
C SER A 536 -0.36 14.37 43.50
N SER A 537 -1.46 15.12 43.51
CA SER A 537 -1.43 16.53 43.91
C SER A 537 -0.89 16.64 45.36
N PRO A 538 -0.20 17.74 45.70
CA PRO A 538 0.26 17.97 47.06
C PRO A 538 -0.91 18.40 47.96
N LEU A 539 -0.99 17.82 49.16
CA LEU A 539 -1.92 18.19 50.22
C LEU A 539 -1.16 18.91 51.33
N SER A 540 -1.46 20.19 51.55
CA SER A 540 -0.96 20.93 52.72
C SER A 540 -1.89 20.73 53.93
N PHE A 541 -1.32 20.53 55.12
CA PHE A 541 -2.04 20.50 56.39
C PHE A 541 -1.14 21.02 57.53
N THR A 542 -1.74 21.59 58.58
CA THR A 542 -0.99 22.13 59.73
C THR A 542 -1.43 21.39 61.00
N VAL A 543 -0.46 20.86 61.75
CA VAL A 543 -0.76 20.26 63.07
C VAL A 543 -0.97 21.35 64.12
N PRO A 544 -1.98 21.24 65.00
CA PRO A 544 -2.22 22.25 66.04
C PRO A 544 -0.98 22.56 66.89
N PRO A 545 -0.75 23.84 67.25
CA PRO A 545 0.34 24.22 68.14
C PRO A 545 0.13 23.70 69.58
N ARG A 546 1.24 23.57 70.31
CA ARG A 546 1.26 23.38 71.78
C ARG A 546 1.86 24.63 72.43
N ALA A 547 1.69 24.85 73.73
CA ALA A 547 2.42 25.90 74.44
C ALA A 547 3.95 25.71 74.27
N PRO A 548 4.77 26.79 74.33
CA PRO A 548 6.22 26.65 74.16
C PRO A 548 6.87 25.82 75.29
N GLU A 549 8.03 25.22 75.02
CA GLU A 549 8.75 24.39 75.99
C GLU A 549 10.25 24.73 76.07
N GLY A 550 10.87 24.42 77.21
CA GLY A 550 12.30 24.61 77.41
C GLY A 550 12.71 26.08 77.57
N MET A 551 11.97 26.84 78.38
CA MET A 551 12.36 28.18 78.80
C MET A 551 13.60 28.14 79.71
N ALA A 552 14.66 28.84 79.32
CA ALA A 552 15.81 29.07 80.19
C ALA A 552 15.47 30.09 81.30
N ARG A 553 16.26 30.12 82.39
CA ARG A 553 16.20 31.21 83.36
C ARG A 553 16.69 32.52 82.72
N PRO A 554 16.02 33.66 82.94
CA PRO A 554 16.50 34.94 82.43
C PRO A 554 17.79 35.35 83.12
N VAL A 555 18.69 35.98 82.38
CA VAL A 555 19.91 36.60 82.94
C VAL A 555 19.55 38.03 83.32
N VAL A 556 19.57 38.32 84.62
CA VAL A 556 19.20 39.63 85.17
C VAL A 556 20.46 40.33 85.66
N LEU A 557 20.78 41.47 85.06
CA LEU A 557 21.93 42.30 85.42
C LEU A 557 21.47 43.45 86.33
N PRO A 558 22.00 43.58 87.56
CA PRO A 558 21.63 44.67 88.45
C PRO A 558 22.31 45.99 88.10
N ASP A 559 21.63 47.08 88.44
CA ASP A 559 22.19 48.41 88.67
C ASP A 559 21.63 48.93 90.02
N ASP A 560 21.71 50.23 90.30
CA ASP A 560 21.29 50.81 91.58
C ASP A 560 19.76 50.89 91.79
N THR A 561 19.04 51.31 90.75
CA THR A 561 17.62 51.68 90.76
C THR A 561 16.84 51.02 89.61
N PHE A 562 17.53 50.24 88.78
CA PHE A 562 16.96 49.43 87.72
C PHE A 562 17.70 48.10 87.58
N VAL A 563 17.12 47.18 86.80
CA VAL A 563 17.79 45.95 86.34
C VAL A 563 17.53 45.75 84.85
N ASN A 564 18.45 45.10 84.15
CA ASN A 564 18.22 44.64 82.78
C ASN A 564 17.94 43.13 82.78
N VAL A 565 16.69 42.76 82.50
CA VAL A 565 16.25 41.36 82.38
C VAL A 565 16.43 40.92 80.94
N THR A 566 17.23 39.88 80.68
CA THR A 566 17.50 39.36 79.33
C THR A 566 17.14 37.88 79.21
N TRP A 567 16.75 37.43 78.01
CA TRP A 567 16.25 36.06 77.78
C TRP A 567 16.69 35.46 76.44
N THR A 568 16.60 34.13 76.38
CA THR A 568 16.70 33.34 75.15
C THR A 568 15.32 32.82 74.75
N TRP A 569 15.14 32.54 73.45
CA TRP A 569 13.94 31.88 72.95
C TRP A 569 13.75 30.47 73.55
N PRO A 570 12.51 29.95 73.65
CA PRO A 570 12.24 28.61 74.14
C PRO A 570 12.89 27.56 73.23
N ALA A 571 13.44 26.49 73.82
CA ALA A 571 14.08 25.41 73.06
C ALA A 571 13.12 24.71 72.08
N ARG A 572 11.81 24.76 72.33
CA ARG A 572 10.76 24.34 71.39
C ARG A 572 9.66 25.42 71.35
N PRO A 573 9.55 26.21 70.26
CA PRO A 573 8.49 27.20 70.10
C PRO A 573 7.07 26.62 70.00
N ASN A 574 6.94 25.36 69.54
CA ASN A 574 5.69 24.59 69.41
C ASN A 574 4.54 25.28 68.65
N GLY A 575 4.89 26.26 67.81
CA GLY A 575 3.95 27.13 67.11
C GLY A 575 4.56 28.51 66.88
N ARG A 576 3.76 29.44 66.35
CA ARG A 576 4.19 30.83 66.12
C ARG A 576 4.19 31.60 67.44
N LEU A 577 5.38 32.02 67.89
CA LEU A 577 5.50 32.95 69.02
C LEU A 577 4.82 34.28 68.67
N LEU A 578 4.27 34.96 69.68
CA LEU A 578 3.48 36.20 69.53
C LEU A 578 4.13 37.39 70.25
N TYR A 579 4.41 37.26 71.55
CA TYR A 579 4.99 38.31 72.40
C TYR A 579 5.64 37.74 73.66
N VAL A 580 6.37 38.59 74.38
CA VAL A 580 7.10 38.27 75.62
C VAL A 580 6.63 39.16 76.76
N LEU A 581 6.38 38.58 77.93
CA LEU A 581 6.04 39.32 79.15
C LEU A 581 7.12 39.10 80.22
N VAL A 582 7.54 40.16 80.90
CA VAL A 582 8.48 40.08 82.04
C VAL A 582 7.72 40.35 83.34
N PHE A 583 7.77 39.43 84.30
CA PHE A 583 7.09 39.56 85.59
C PHE A 583 8.08 39.78 86.73
N LEU A 584 7.69 40.63 87.68
CA LEU A 584 8.34 40.78 88.97
C LEU A 584 7.49 40.05 90.01
N GLN A 585 8.09 39.13 90.77
CA GLN A 585 7.37 38.34 91.77
C GLN A 585 6.68 39.24 92.81
N GLY A 586 5.37 39.06 92.98
CA GLY A 586 4.51 39.90 93.83
C GLY A 586 3.69 40.93 93.06
N ARG A 587 3.90 41.14 91.75
CA ARG A 587 2.98 41.86 90.86
C ARG A 587 2.14 40.87 90.04
N VAL A 588 0.89 41.26 89.76
CA VAL A 588 -0.02 40.51 88.88
C VAL A 588 0.16 40.93 87.42
N GLU A 589 0.40 42.22 87.18
CA GLU A 589 0.67 42.76 85.85
C GLU A 589 2.15 42.57 85.45
N PRO A 590 2.44 42.33 84.15
CA PRO A 590 3.80 42.27 83.65
C PRO A 590 4.44 43.66 83.70
N VAL A 591 5.71 43.72 84.08
CA VAL A 591 6.50 44.95 84.16
C VAL A 591 7.06 45.36 82.78
N CYS A 592 7.13 44.40 81.85
CA CYS A 592 7.40 44.66 80.43
C CYS A 592 6.49 43.80 79.54
N ASN A 593 6.05 44.37 78.42
CA ASN A 593 5.41 43.63 77.32
C ASN A 593 6.19 43.95 76.04
N GLU A 594 6.83 42.93 75.48
CA GLU A 594 7.93 43.06 74.52
C GLU A 594 7.67 42.29 73.24
N THR A 595 8.09 42.88 72.12
CA THR A 595 7.94 42.26 70.79
C THR A 595 9.01 41.20 70.55
N LEU A 596 8.77 40.31 69.58
CA LEU A 596 9.69 39.22 69.20
C LEU A 596 11.05 39.69 68.62
N VAL A 597 11.26 41.00 68.48
CA VAL A 597 12.55 41.60 68.10
C VAL A 597 13.42 41.87 69.33
N SER A 598 12.83 41.92 70.53
CA SER A 598 13.51 42.21 71.79
C SER A 598 13.95 40.95 72.52
N HIS A 599 15.12 41.04 73.15
CA HIS A 599 15.75 40.01 73.98
C HIS A 599 16.02 40.51 75.41
N SER A 600 15.59 41.73 75.73
CA SER A 600 15.97 42.48 76.93
C SER A 600 14.92 43.52 77.31
N CYS A 601 14.64 43.66 78.60
CA CYS A 601 13.87 44.80 79.13
C CYS A 601 14.54 45.40 80.37
N ILE A 602 14.54 46.73 80.45
CA ILE A 602 14.99 47.47 81.63
C ILE A 602 13.80 47.74 82.55
N VAL A 603 13.85 47.18 83.76
CA VAL A 603 12.87 47.44 84.83
C VAL A 603 13.45 48.45 85.81
N SER A 604 12.90 49.66 85.83
CA SER A 604 13.36 50.79 86.65
C SER A 604 12.41 51.12 87.82
N GLY A 605 12.87 51.97 88.74
CA GLY A 605 12.12 52.35 89.94
C GLY A 605 12.20 51.31 91.07
N LEU A 606 13.29 50.53 91.09
CA LEU A 606 13.56 49.53 92.11
C LEU A 606 14.31 50.17 93.29
N ILE A 607 14.13 49.61 94.49
CA ILE A 607 14.78 50.10 95.71
C ILE A 607 16.21 49.53 95.76
N PRO A 608 17.25 50.34 95.99
CA PRO A 608 18.62 49.84 96.20
C PRO A 608 18.72 48.83 97.35
N LYS A 609 19.67 47.89 97.26
CA LYS A 609 19.90 46.83 98.27
C LYS A 609 18.70 45.94 98.60
N HIS A 610 17.80 45.71 97.65
CA HIS A 610 16.67 44.80 97.81
C HIS A 610 16.78 43.60 96.87
N GLN A 611 16.36 42.43 97.36
CA GLN A 611 16.31 41.22 96.56
C GLN A 611 14.99 41.14 95.79
N TYR A 612 15.08 41.08 94.47
CA TYR A 612 13.96 40.95 93.56
C TYR A 612 14.05 39.61 92.80
N TYR A 613 12.91 39.12 92.32
CA TYR A 613 12.81 37.86 91.58
C TYR A 613 12.04 38.10 90.28
N PHE A 614 12.64 37.74 89.15
CA PHE A 614 12.06 37.94 87.83
C PHE A 614 11.83 36.63 87.10
N SER A 615 10.71 36.52 86.40
CA SER A 615 10.45 35.47 85.40
C SER A 615 10.06 36.10 84.07
N VAL A 616 10.26 35.33 83.00
CA VAL A 616 9.88 35.70 81.64
C VAL A 616 8.89 34.68 81.11
N ARG A 617 7.75 35.17 80.62
CA ARG A 617 6.70 34.37 79.97
C ARG A 617 6.75 34.62 78.48
N ILE A 618 6.84 33.56 77.68
CA ILE A 618 6.77 33.65 76.22
C ILE A 618 5.46 33.02 75.75
N VAL A 619 4.72 33.73 74.90
CA VAL A 619 3.36 33.37 74.47
C VAL A 619 3.36 32.99 73.00
N ASN A 620 2.63 31.93 72.65
CA ASN A 620 2.31 31.53 71.28
C ASN A 620 0.79 31.34 71.12
N GLU A 621 0.35 30.92 69.92
CA GLU A 621 -1.06 30.77 69.58
C GLU A 621 -1.83 29.70 70.39
N ALA A 622 -1.13 28.79 71.09
CA ALA A 622 -1.72 27.72 71.91
C ALA A 622 -1.61 27.96 73.43
N GLY A 623 -0.79 28.92 73.89
CA GLY A 623 -0.58 29.15 75.32
C GLY A 623 0.74 29.85 75.63
N SER A 624 1.22 29.69 76.86
CA SER A 624 2.39 30.42 77.36
C SER A 624 3.32 29.57 78.20
N ALA A 625 4.63 29.81 78.07
CA ALA A 625 5.69 29.14 78.82
C ALA A 625 6.36 30.12 79.78
N ASP A 626 6.40 29.78 81.07
CA ASP A 626 7.11 30.54 82.10
C ASP A 626 8.54 30.02 82.29
N SER A 627 9.50 30.94 82.43
CA SER A 627 10.82 30.62 82.97
C SER A 627 10.73 30.33 84.47
N ALA A 628 11.64 29.50 84.99
CA ALA A 628 11.95 29.55 86.41
C ALA A 628 12.49 30.94 86.80
N VAL A 629 12.21 31.39 88.02
CA VAL A 629 12.62 32.73 88.50
C VAL A 629 14.14 32.88 88.63
N THR A 630 14.65 34.06 88.34
CA THR A 630 16.02 34.49 88.67
C THR A 630 15.97 35.53 89.78
N ALA A 631 16.71 35.29 90.86
CA ALA A 631 16.92 36.26 91.93
C ALA A 631 18.03 37.26 91.55
N VAL A 632 17.86 38.52 91.91
CA VAL A 632 18.83 39.60 91.73
C VAL A 632 18.81 40.53 92.95
N PHE A 633 19.93 41.18 93.25
CA PHE A 633 20.04 42.15 94.34
C PHE A 633 20.52 43.49 93.76
N THR A 634 19.80 44.58 94.02
CA THR A 634 20.14 45.91 93.50
C THR A 634 21.36 46.51 94.21
N GLU A 635 22.23 47.19 93.45
CA GLU A 635 23.49 47.69 93.98
C GLU A 635 23.35 49.07 94.66
N ARG A 636 24.46 49.76 94.94
CA ARG A 636 24.46 51.06 95.65
C ARG A 636 24.88 52.18 94.72
N GLY A 637 23.91 53.03 94.36
CA GLY A 637 24.12 54.20 93.52
C GLY A 637 25.25 55.12 93.98
N GLY A 638 26.10 55.50 93.03
CA GLY A 638 27.26 56.36 93.23
C GLY A 638 27.68 57.01 91.91
N PHE A 639 27.40 58.31 91.78
CA PHE A 639 27.55 59.05 90.52
C PHE A 639 28.88 59.82 90.48
N LEU A 640 29.71 59.57 89.45
CA LEU A 640 30.73 60.52 88.97
C LEU A 640 31.05 60.25 87.49
N GLN A 641 31.64 61.24 86.82
CA GLN A 641 31.51 61.41 85.36
C GLN A 641 32.80 61.16 84.56
N THR A 642 32.59 60.70 83.31
CA THR A 642 33.44 60.88 82.10
C THR A 642 34.86 60.32 82.07
N GLY A 643 35.20 59.62 80.98
CA GLY A 643 36.58 59.26 80.62
C GLY A 643 36.67 57.96 79.81
N ILE A 644 36.43 58.01 78.49
CA ILE A 644 36.56 56.83 77.63
C ILE A 644 38.04 56.51 77.40
N SER A 645 38.45 55.29 77.72
CA SER A 645 39.53 54.60 77.00
C SER A 645 39.23 53.11 76.92
N THR A 646 39.36 52.54 75.73
CA THR A 646 39.22 51.09 75.51
C THR A 646 40.54 50.36 75.77
N THR A 647 40.46 49.05 75.98
CA THR A 647 41.57 48.14 76.37
C THR A 647 42.04 48.33 77.84
N VAL A 648 42.43 47.30 78.60
CA VAL A 648 42.60 45.86 78.31
C VAL A 648 41.90 44.99 79.38
N VAL A 649 40.74 44.40 79.07
CA VAL A 649 40.26 43.15 79.70
C VAL A 649 39.67 42.25 78.61
N VAL A 650 40.54 41.67 77.78
CA VAL A 650 40.15 40.67 76.76
C VAL A 650 40.94 39.37 76.97
N GLY A 651 41.01 38.92 78.23
CA GLY A 651 41.78 37.74 78.63
C GLY A 651 41.12 36.38 78.34
N ALA A 652 39.80 36.35 78.04
CA ALA A 652 39.02 35.09 78.00
C ALA A 652 38.11 34.90 76.77
N VAL A 653 37.95 35.89 75.88
CA VAL A 653 36.94 35.85 74.79
C VAL A 653 37.54 35.72 73.38
N LEU A 654 38.84 35.99 73.20
CA LEU A 654 39.49 35.88 71.88
C LEU A 654 39.74 34.43 71.41
N GLY A 655 39.76 33.45 72.32
CA GLY A 655 39.98 32.04 71.96
C GLY A 655 38.82 31.41 71.19
N THR A 656 37.57 31.71 71.55
CA THR A 656 36.38 31.06 70.98
C THR A 656 35.92 31.71 69.68
N LEU A 657 35.92 33.04 69.59
CA LEU A 657 35.55 33.75 68.35
C LEU A 657 36.62 33.57 67.26
N GLY A 658 37.91 33.58 67.59
CA GLY A 658 38.98 33.24 66.64
C GLY A 658 38.83 31.81 66.12
N GLY A 659 38.53 30.86 67.02
CA GLY A 659 38.20 29.47 66.66
C GLY A 659 37.01 29.37 65.71
N MET A 660 35.88 30.00 66.03
CA MET A 660 34.68 29.99 65.17
C MET A 660 34.92 30.66 63.81
N VAL A 661 35.62 31.79 63.74
CA VAL A 661 35.91 32.45 62.45
C VAL A 661 36.83 31.58 61.60
N LEU A 662 37.84 30.92 62.17
CA LEU A 662 38.67 29.95 61.45
C LEU A 662 37.89 28.69 61.04
N LEU A 663 36.93 28.23 61.84
CA LEU A 663 36.03 27.12 61.48
C LEU A 663 35.07 27.51 60.35
N VAL A 664 34.50 28.72 60.36
CA VAL A 664 33.59 29.22 59.32
C VAL A 664 34.35 29.53 58.03
N VAL A 665 35.52 30.17 58.09
CA VAL A 665 36.41 30.37 56.94
C VAL A 665 36.91 29.02 56.40
N GLY A 666 37.25 28.08 57.29
CA GLY A 666 37.63 26.71 56.94
C GLY A 666 36.50 25.94 56.26
N LEU A 667 35.26 26.04 56.76
CA LEU A 667 34.06 25.46 56.15
C LEU A 667 33.71 26.12 54.80
N ILE A 668 33.87 27.44 54.67
CA ILE A 668 33.68 28.16 53.40
C ILE A 668 34.76 27.75 52.39
N ALA A 669 36.03 27.62 52.82
CA ALA A 669 37.14 27.15 51.99
C ALA A 669 36.94 25.68 51.58
N TYR A 670 36.52 24.81 52.50
CA TYR A 670 36.19 23.41 52.25
C TYR A 670 35.01 23.27 51.29
N LYS A 671 33.92 24.03 51.49
CA LYS A 671 32.75 24.03 50.61
C LYS A 671 33.09 24.59 49.22
N ARG A 672 33.94 25.62 49.13
CA ARG A 672 34.52 26.10 47.85
C ARG A 672 35.42 25.04 47.20
N HIS A 673 36.27 24.33 47.95
CA HIS A 673 37.12 23.27 47.43
C HIS A 673 36.28 22.08 46.92
N GLN A 674 35.27 21.65 47.67
CA GLN A 674 34.37 20.57 47.24
C GLN A 674 33.55 20.99 46.02
N HIS A 675 33.06 22.23 45.97
CA HIS A 675 32.36 22.76 44.79
C HIS A 675 33.30 22.91 43.57
N ALA A 676 34.60 23.15 43.79
CA ALA A 676 35.62 23.14 42.74
C ALA A 676 35.98 21.71 42.29
N LYS A 677 36.04 20.72 43.20
CA LYS A 677 36.17 19.29 42.88
C LYS A 677 34.97 18.81 42.06
N LEU A 678 33.74 19.16 42.46
CA LEU A 678 32.53 18.87 41.68
C LEU A 678 32.56 19.54 40.31
N LYS A 679 32.94 20.83 40.22
CA LYS A 679 33.08 21.51 38.91
C LYS A 679 34.14 20.86 38.03
N ARG A 680 35.29 20.41 38.57
CA ARG A 680 36.30 19.67 37.80
C ARG A 680 35.75 18.33 37.32
N LYS A 681 35.16 17.52 38.21
CA LYS A 681 34.54 16.24 37.83
C LYS A 681 33.45 16.44 36.76
N TYR A 682 32.56 17.41 36.92
CA TYR A 682 31.53 17.74 35.93
C TYR A 682 32.13 18.20 34.59
N HIS A 683 33.26 18.91 34.60
CA HIS A 683 33.97 19.28 33.37
C HIS A 683 34.67 18.09 32.71
N GLU A 684 35.22 17.16 33.49
CA GLU A 684 35.85 15.92 33.02
C GLU A 684 34.81 14.95 32.48
N ASP A 685 33.68 14.76 33.17
CA ASP A 685 32.51 14.00 32.70
C ASP A 685 31.95 14.63 31.42
N ALA A 686 31.85 15.95 31.32
CA ALA A 686 31.46 16.64 30.09
C ALA A 686 32.51 16.49 28.96
N LYS A 687 33.81 16.45 29.28
CA LYS A 687 34.89 16.14 28.32
C LYS A 687 34.79 14.69 27.84
N ALA A 688 34.52 13.75 28.74
CA ALA A 688 34.34 12.33 28.45
C ALA A 688 33.08 12.06 27.65
N GLN A 689 31.96 12.75 27.93
CA GLN A 689 30.76 12.70 27.09
C GLN A 689 30.99 13.32 25.71
N ARG A 690 31.73 14.43 25.60
CA ARG A 690 32.15 14.99 24.29
C ARG A 690 33.06 14.03 23.54
N ALA A 691 34.01 13.38 24.19
CA ALA A 691 34.86 12.35 23.60
C ALA A 691 34.07 11.09 23.17
N LYS A 692 33.08 10.66 23.95
CA LYS A 692 32.15 9.57 23.59
C LYS A 692 31.24 9.96 22.42
N ARG A 693 30.75 11.20 22.35
CA ARG A 693 30.05 11.73 21.16
C ARG A 693 30.96 11.84 19.94
N GLY A 694 32.22 12.23 20.12
CA GLY A 694 33.26 12.23 19.09
C GLY A 694 33.49 10.82 18.53
N LYS A 695 33.81 9.85 19.39
CA LYS A 695 33.98 8.44 18.98
C LYS A 695 32.71 7.82 18.37
N ARG A 696 31.50 8.22 18.80
CA ARG A 696 30.25 7.81 18.12
C ARG A 696 30.06 8.48 16.76
N LYS A 697 30.47 9.73 16.56
CA LYS A 697 30.50 10.36 15.23
C LYS A 697 31.54 9.71 14.32
N SER A 698 32.77 9.47 14.79
CA SER A 698 33.79 8.76 14.01
C SER A 698 33.38 7.33 13.68
N ARG A 699 32.72 6.58 14.59
CA ARG A 699 32.19 5.24 14.25
C ARG A 699 31.05 5.28 13.24
N ARG A 700 30.19 6.31 13.23
CA ARG A 700 29.20 6.48 12.16
C ARG A 700 29.82 6.93 10.85
N ALA A 701 30.86 7.76 10.88
CA ALA A 701 31.59 8.14 9.67
C ALA A 701 32.37 6.96 9.08
N LEU A 702 32.91 6.08 9.94
CA LEU A 702 33.58 4.86 9.50
C LEU A 702 32.57 3.84 8.97
N SER A 703 31.44 3.61 9.64
CA SER A 703 30.41 2.71 9.10
C SER A 703 29.82 3.23 7.78
N GLN A 704 29.61 4.54 7.63
CA GLN A 704 29.19 5.17 6.37
C GLN A 704 30.34 5.31 5.33
N GLN A 705 31.49 4.70 5.60
CA GLN A 705 32.60 4.54 4.66
C GLN A 705 32.84 3.06 4.35
N GLU A 706 32.69 2.17 5.34
CA GLU A 706 32.57 0.71 5.15
C GLU A 706 31.33 0.41 4.25
N GLU A 707 30.15 0.99 4.54
CA GLU A 707 28.93 1.02 3.68
C GLU A 707 29.11 1.84 2.36
N ARG A 708 30.35 2.11 1.93
CA ARG A 708 30.70 2.71 0.62
C ARG A 708 31.90 2.06 -0.05
N GLU A 709 32.60 1.15 0.62
CA GLU A 709 33.72 0.39 0.07
C GLU A 709 33.27 -1.03 -0.36
N ASP A 710 32.04 -1.45 -0.02
CA ASP A 710 31.40 -2.70 -0.47
C ASP A 710 30.60 -2.58 -1.81
N ASP A 711 30.33 -1.37 -2.32
CA ASP A 711 29.46 -1.12 -3.50
C ASP A 711 30.22 -0.82 -4.83
N GLU A 712 31.57 -0.71 -4.84
CA GLU A 712 32.36 -0.42 -6.06
C GLU A 712 33.52 -1.39 -6.31
N VAL A 713 33.25 -2.68 -6.59
CA VAL A 713 34.22 -3.58 -7.23
C VAL A 713 33.55 -4.53 -8.24
N PHE A 714 33.46 -4.10 -9.51
CA PHE A 714 33.61 -4.89 -10.75
C PHE A 714 33.14 -4.05 -11.96
N GLY A 715 34.00 -3.49 -12.82
CA GLY A 715 35.46 -3.39 -12.77
C GLY A 715 36.03 -3.13 -14.17
N ASP A 716 37.11 -2.36 -14.28
CA ASP A 716 37.86 -2.21 -15.54
C ASP A 716 39.33 -1.84 -15.28
N VAL A 717 40.27 -2.38 -16.07
CA VAL A 717 41.72 -2.12 -15.95
C VAL A 717 42.39 -2.18 -17.32
N ASP A 718 42.92 -1.03 -17.76
CA ASP A 718 43.55 -0.80 -19.06
C ASP A 718 44.93 -1.53 -19.21
N PRO A 719 45.35 -2.02 -20.40
CA PRO A 719 46.41 -3.02 -20.54
C PRO A 719 47.77 -2.46 -21.04
N GLN A 720 48.87 -3.18 -20.77
CA GLN A 720 50.15 -3.15 -21.53
C GLN A 720 51.18 -4.19 -20.96
N PRO A 721 52.28 -4.56 -21.65
CA PRO A 721 52.37 -5.09 -23.03
C PRO A 721 53.35 -6.29 -23.19
N ARG A 722 53.18 -7.13 -24.24
CA ARG A 722 54.24 -7.83 -25.06
C ARG A 722 53.64 -8.99 -25.90
N GLY A 723 54.14 -9.18 -27.12
CA GLY A 723 53.86 -10.35 -27.99
C GLY A 723 54.94 -11.45 -27.87
N PRO A 724 55.19 -12.33 -28.88
CA PRO A 724 54.85 -12.19 -30.31
C PRO A 724 54.23 -13.45 -31.01
N ALA A 725 54.07 -13.36 -32.35
CA ALA A 725 53.72 -14.42 -33.33
C ALA A 725 52.22 -14.87 -33.33
N GLU A 726 51.61 -15.33 -34.43
CA GLU A 726 52.05 -15.58 -35.82
C GLU A 726 50.85 -15.58 -36.82
N ALA A 727 51.02 -15.15 -38.09
CA ALA A 727 50.13 -15.39 -39.28
C ALA A 727 48.62 -14.96 -39.24
N SER A 728 47.88 -14.67 -40.33
CA SER A 728 48.18 -14.38 -41.77
C SER A 728 46.95 -13.81 -42.53
N GLY A 729 47.11 -12.75 -43.34
CA GLY A 729 46.19 -12.30 -44.43
C GLY A 729 44.80 -11.72 -44.04
N SER A 730 44.09 -10.95 -44.88
CA SER A 730 44.45 -10.24 -46.14
C SER A 730 43.30 -9.31 -46.63
N ASN A 731 43.60 -8.04 -46.99
CA ASN A 731 42.79 -7.07 -47.79
C ASN A 731 41.36 -6.72 -47.29
N GLU A 732 40.65 -5.64 -47.71
CA GLU A 732 40.83 -4.65 -48.80
C GLU A 732 40.09 -3.30 -48.49
N GLY A 733 40.46 -2.17 -49.14
CA GLY A 733 39.72 -0.87 -49.15
C GLY A 733 39.76 -0.02 -47.85
N ALA A 734 39.98 1.30 -47.79
CA ALA A 734 39.97 2.45 -48.73
C ALA A 734 38.56 2.89 -49.21
N ALA A 735 38.13 4.17 -49.16
CA ALA A 735 38.82 5.43 -48.77
C ALA A 735 37.83 6.57 -48.36
N ASP A 736 38.38 7.71 -47.89
CA ASP A 736 37.86 9.10 -48.02
C ASP A 736 36.54 9.55 -47.33
N SER A 737 36.34 10.82 -46.91
CA SER A 737 37.26 11.97 -46.77
C SER A 737 36.70 13.13 -45.88
N ALA A 738 37.57 14.10 -45.56
CA ALA A 738 37.31 15.56 -45.40
C ALA A 738 36.32 16.12 -44.35
N ASN A 739 36.87 16.42 -43.16
CA ASN A 739 36.98 17.73 -42.46
C ASN A 739 35.81 18.80 -42.40
N PRO A 740 35.72 19.60 -41.30
CA PRO A 740 34.66 20.60 -41.08
C PRO A 740 35.08 22.07 -41.28
N GLU A 741 34.12 23.00 -41.22
CA GLU A 741 34.35 24.44 -40.94
C GLU A 741 33.36 25.03 -39.91
N THR A 742 33.72 26.21 -39.39
CA THR A 742 33.00 26.98 -38.35
C THR A 742 32.87 28.44 -38.77
N LEU A 743 31.82 29.17 -38.37
CA LEU A 743 31.75 30.66 -38.27
C LEU A 743 30.31 31.08 -37.83
N ALA A 744 30.04 32.38 -37.61
CA ALA A 744 30.11 33.08 -36.33
C ALA A 744 29.48 34.51 -36.42
N ALA A 745 28.96 35.01 -35.29
CA ALA A 745 28.80 36.44 -34.91
C ALA A 745 27.67 37.35 -35.48
N ALA A 746 27.38 38.41 -34.67
CA ALA A 746 26.61 39.66 -34.92
C ALA A 746 25.05 39.59 -35.00
N ALA A 747 24.26 40.66 -34.69
CA ALA A 747 24.38 41.85 -33.80
C ALA A 747 23.02 42.65 -33.77
N ALA A 748 22.81 43.73 -33.00
CA ALA A 748 22.69 43.85 -31.53
C ALA A 748 22.17 45.25 -31.08
N THR A 749 20.97 45.35 -30.46
CA THR A 749 20.37 46.58 -29.83
C THR A 749 19.47 46.18 -28.64
N ALA A 750 19.58 46.69 -27.40
CA ALA A 750 19.52 48.07 -26.85
C ALA A 750 18.06 48.60 -26.72
N LEU A 751 17.58 49.24 -25.63
CA LEU A 751 18.13 49.67 -24.30
C LEU A 751 17.21 49.07 -23.16
N SER A 752 17.17 49.41 -21.85
CA SER A 752 17.66 50.49 -20.95
C SER A 752 17.80 49.99 -19.48
N ASP A 753 18.33 50.78 -18.53
CA ASP A 753 18.70 50.36 -17.15
C ASP A 753 18.92 51.59 -16.18
N PRO A 754 19.30 51.47 -14.88
CA PRO A 754 18.85 50.61 -13.77
C PRO A 754 17.89 51.35 -12.77
N PRO A 755 18.23 52.04 -11.63
CA PRO A 755 19.45 52.16 -10.77
C PRO A 755 19.27 52.04 -9.21
N SER A 756 19.99 51.10 -8.56
CA SER A 756 20.69 51.27 -7.24
C SER A 756 19.90 51.37 -5.89
N GLN A 757 20.43 51.10 -4.67
CA GLN A 757 21.64 50.39 -4.14
C GLN A 757 21.55 50.19 -2.58
N LEU A 758 22.46 49.37 -2.01
CA LEU A 758 23.04 49.40 -0.63
C LEU A 758 22.16 49.21 0.65
N GLY A 759 22.58 48.26 1.51
CA GLY A 759 22.22 48.19 2.95
C GLY A 759 22.85 47.01 3.71
N ARG A 760 23.54 47.23 4.85
CA ARG A 760 24.29 46.19 5.62
C ARG A 760 23.91 46.16 7.11
N ARG A 761 24.09 44.96 7.74
CA ARG A 761 24.31 44.66 9.19
C ARG A 761 23.14 44.72 10.20
N ALA A 762 22.70 43.52 10.62
CA ALA A 762 22.89 42.90 11.94
C ALA A 762 22.35 43.49 13.28
N HIS A 763 22.09 42.55 14.21
CA HIS A 763 22.16 42.59 15.71
C HIS A 763 20.90 42.73 16.60
N LYS A 764 20.63 41.63 17.34
CA LYS A 764 20.41 41.52 18.81
C LYS A 764 19.24 42.25 19.54
N SER A 765 18.24 41.44 19.88
CA SER A 765 17.76 41.15 21.26
C SER A 765 17.39 42.27 22.27
N LYS A 766 16.11 42.27 22.69
CA LYS A 766 15.52 42.36 24.07
C LYS A 766 14.03 42.71 23.89
N ARG A 767 13.03 42.10 24.55
CA ARG A 767 12.85 41.53 25.90
C ARG A 767 12.73 42.56 27.03
N ARG A 768 11.55 43.17 27.14
CA ARG A 768 10.86 43.71 28.34
C ARG A 768 9.42 44.11 27.93
N SER A 769 8.40 44.22 28.78
CA SER A 769 8.03 43.53 30.04
C SER A 769 6.79 44.25 30.61
N ARG A 770 5.81 43.51 31.15
CA ARG A 770 4.83 43.94 32.17
C ARG A 770 4.27 45.38 32.14
N LYS A 771 2.95 45.49 32.09
CA LYS A 771 2.22 46.20 33.16
C LYS A 771 0.94 45.43 33.50
N GLU A 772 0.72 45.18 34.78
CA GLU A 772 -0.61 44.93 35.32
C GLU A 772 -1.33 46.29 35.51
N ASP A 773 -2.66 46.33 35.40
CA ASP A 773 -3.47 46.82 36.52
C ASP A 773 -5.00 46.55 36.41
N LYS A 774 -5.52 46.03 37.52
CA LYS A 774 -6.83 46.24 38.18
C LYS A 774 -8.19 45.94 37.50
N LEU A 775 -8.96 45.18 38.28
CA LEU A 775 -10.41 45.00 38.32
C LEU A 775 -11.21 46.31 38.40
N THR A 776 -12.48 46.25 37.99
CA THR A 776 -13.62 46.72 38.79
C THR A 776 -14.76 45.70 38.69
N LEU A 777 -15.42 45.38 39.81
CA LEU A 777 -16.70 44.67 39.83
C LEU A 777 -17.85 45.63 39.47
N VAL A 778 -18.92 45.08 38.89
CA VAL A 778 -20.30 45.45 39.24
C VAL A 778 -21.11 44.15 39.32
N GLU A 779 -21.85 43.96 40.40
CA GLU A 779 -22.83 42.88 40.56
C GLU A 779 -24.22 43.39 40.17
N SER A 780 -25.06 42.50 39.62
CA SER A 780 -26.52 42.64 39.73
C SER A 780 -27.17 41.26 39.60
N GLU A 781 -27.80 40.81 40.69
CA GLU A 781 -28.68 39.64 40.69
C GLU A 781 -29.94 39.89 39.84
N MET A 782 -30.59 38.83 39.34
CA MET A 782 -31.99 38.53 39.67
C MET A 782 -32.51 37.23 39.02
N THR A 783 -32.98 36.32 39.88
CA THR A 783 -34.15 35.42 39.72
C THR A 783 -34.40 34.63 38.43
N GLU A 784 -34.03 33.34 38.47
CA GLU A 784 -34.96 32.19 38.72
C GLU A 784 -36.15 31.86 37.75
N PHE A 785 -36.47 30.55 37.71
CA PHE A 785 -37.60 29.82 37.11
C PHE A 785 -37.55 29.40 35.62
N GLY A 786 -37.79 28.09 35.38
CA GLY A 786 -38.00 27.51 34.04
C GLY A 786 -37.72 26.00 33.91
N ASP A 787 -38.45 25.12 34.59
CA ASP A 787 -38.40 23.66 34.34
C ASP A 787 -38.95 23.30 32.94
N SER A 788 -38.35 22.31 32.26
CA SER A 788 -39.06 21.12 31.73
C SER A 788 -38.13 20.13 31.00
N ASN A 789 -38.49 18.85 31.03
CA ASN A 789 -37.74 17.75 30.42
C ASN A 789 -37.94 17.67 28.90
N VAL A 790 -36.89 17.27 28.16
CA VAL A 790 -36.82 15.97 27.45
C VAL A 790 -35.38 15.46 27.56
#